data_AF-A0A2S2NN73-F1
#
_entry.id   AF-A0A2S2NN73-F1
#
_cell.length_a   1.000
_cell.length_b   1.000
_cell.length_c   1.000
_cell.angle_alpha   90.00
_cell.angle_beta   90.00
_cell.angle_gamma   90.00
#
_symmetry.space_group_name_H-M   'P 1'
#
loop_
_entity.id
_entity.type
_entity.pdbx_description
1 polymer ?
#
loop_
_entity_poly.entity_id
_entity_poly.type
_entity_poly.pdbx_seq_one_letter_code
_entity_poly.pdbx_strand_id
1 'polypeptide(L)'
;MYMQLLRKHTIQNLEFNVLSKHNVVYNNANNIVNIGNEPSQNNNSELDIESSEITKVISNIENDHCYIANNNKRLKRHNIDRNVIEESSTSDETLPSTKMIKLHKLAFFRGFLENINLINIPSKWYSDIGHVNKINIISFYKLGPYKDNFTRVIEKQIIFTEESQLLLYIYNKRIEMSELGYSSNNMQIETYENIEGLIRTFDKINICHGSMSSNLSDIKLSYGHQKIETFGVIKHLKCSTILTDDKSGERNVCIWCKRLDYSIKHKKLREKNNKKTRIFFSPQKKKKLQLLNKAKHLLKKKCSRATSRVVNLQNSLNNNKEEMKKMSESKIEELLESNNIPQCQSDLIHEIFKASKIKNCKQRRYSDNWMLLCMLLQIRSPSGYRFLRDNNILPLPCINTIRQYLLAVKIGCGFDDNFFKLFKKKMESKTEQQRQGIIVLDEVYLRESLSVNSQTLTYIGLEDFGNELETKGAQKANHALVFMWQSLADNLVQPIAVFASSGTVKGVDLAKLTVRAIMLMEDAGAEVVGLTCDGASTNRTMWSHLGINASTENFQNYFINPFDCSRKIFIFSDAPHLLKTIRNRLYEKKQLTVHPSTNPIKWEFYTNIFKIESNSILKVCPKLTRNHFELNNLTKMKVKYAAELFSMSTAKGIEFYKNKKYNGFNDSDETIKFTILMNNMFDALNRKYPAEGIKKNSRDIEVFHMLC
;
A
#
# COMPACT_ATOMS: atom_id res chain seq x y z
N MET A 1 -11.04 20.40 -24.49
CA MET A 1 -11.35 21.49 -23.55
C MET A 1 -11.75 21.00 -22.15
N TYR A 2 -12.75 20.12 -22.00
CA TYR A 2 -13.16 19.58 -20.67
C TYR A 2 -12.06 18.78 -19.95
N MET A 3 -11.25 18.02 -20.69
CA MET A 3 -10.08 17.29 -20.15
C MET A 3 -8.88 18.19 -19.78
N GLN A 4 -8.81 19.43 -20.29
CA GLN A 4 -7.77 20.39 -19.92
C GLN A 4 -8.12 21.15 -18.62
N LEU A 5 -9.41 21.37 -18.37
CA LEU A 5 -9.90 21.94 -17.11
C LEU A 5 -9.74 20.97 -15.93
N LEU A 6 -9.98 19.67 -16.15
CA LEU A 6 -9.70 18.64 -15.15
C LEU A 6 -8.21 18.54 -14.82
N ARG A 7 -7.32 18.67 -15.82
CA ARG A 7 -5.86 18.64 -15.61
C ARG A 7 -5.37 19.80 -14.73
N LYS A 8 -5.89 21.02 -14.91
CA LYS A 8 -5.55 22.19 -14.08
C LYS A 8 -6.01 22.03 -12.62
N HIS A 9 -7.20 21.46 -12.39
CA HIS A 9 -7.71 21.23 -11.04
C HIS A 9 -7.04 20.05 -10.31
N THR A 10 -6.59 19.01 -11.03
CA THR A 10 -5.81 17.92 -10.41
C THR A 10 -4.39 18.32 -10.04
N ILE A 11 -3.76 19.25 -10.79
CA ILE A 11 -2.39 19.69 -10.47
C ILE A 11 -2.37 20.56 -9.21
N GLN A 12 -3.36 21.43 -9.00
CA GLN A 12 -3.49 22.21 -7.76
C GLN A 12 -3.84 21.34 -6.52
N ASN A 13 -4.57 20.24 -6.70
CA ASN A 13 -4.92 19.33 -5.60
C ASN A 13 -3.84 18.26 -5.29
N LEU A 14 -2.92 18.01 -6.22
CA LEU A 14 -1.77 17.13 -6.01
C LEU A 14 -0.65 17.84 -5.23
N GLU A 15 -0.42 19.14 -5.46
CA GLU A 15 0.52 19.92 -4.65
C GLU A 15 0.09 20.03 -3.18
N PHE A 16 -1.23 20.06 -2.90
CA PHE A 16 -1.75 20.11 -1.53
C PHE A 16 -1.71 18.75 -0.79
N ASN A 17 -1.76 17.62 -1.51
CA ASN A 17 -1.79 16.27 -0.92
C ASN A 17 -0.41 15.58 -0.86
N VAL A 18 0.58 16.03 -1.63
CA VAL A 18 1.95 15.51 -1.55
C VAL A 18 2.68 16.07 -0.31
N LEU A 19 2.30 17.24 0.19
CA LEU A 19 2.83 17.79 1.45
C LEU A 19 2.30 17.10 2.72
N SER A 20 1.22 16.29 2.63
CA SER A 20 0.61 15.66 3.81
C SER A 20 0.89 14.16 3.97
N LYS A 21 1.68 13.53 3.07
CA LYS A 21 1.92 12.08 3.08
C LYS A 21 3.38 11.63 3.12
N HIS A 22 4.35 12.54 3.27
CA HIS A 22 5.78 12.17 3.37
C HIS A 22 6.35 12.02 4.78
N ASN A 23 5.53 11.91 5.83
CA ASN A 23 6.02 11.80 7.22
C ASN A 23 5.71 10.48 7.95
N VAL A 24 5.50 9.37 7.24
CA VAL A 24 5.47 8.05 7.90
C VAL A 24 6.07 6.98 6.97
N VAL A 25 7.06 6.26 7.52
CA VAL A 25 7.75 5.05 7.00
C VAL A 25 8.91 5.27 6.01
N TYR A 26 10.13 5.41 6.54
CA TYR A 26 11.28 4.50 6.34
C TYR A 26 12.55 5.20 6.86
N ASN A 27 13.18 4.65 7.91
CA ASN A 27 14.58 4.89 8.23
C ASN A 27 15.21 3.54 8.57
N ASN A 28 15.91 2.98 7.59
CA ASN A 28 16.94 1.98 7.81
C ASN A 28 18.02 2.19 6.74
N ALA A 29 19.27 2.10 7.19
CA ALA A 29 20.53 2.08 6.45
C ALA A 29 21.13 3.41 5.98
N ASN A 30 22.31 3.67 6.57
CA ASN A 30 23.34 4.59 6.12
C ASN A 30 23.73 4.35 4.66
N ASN A 31 24.00 5.42 3.90
CA ASN A 31 25.23 5.55 3.12
C ASN A 31 25.45 6.99 2.61
N ILE A 32 26.72 7.38 2.70
CA ILE A 32 27.36 8.64 2.28
C ILE A 32 27.50 8.65 0.75
N VAL A 33 27.33 9.80 0.08
CA VAL A 33 28.20 10.35 -0.99
C VAL A 33 27.74 11.79 -1.35
N ASN A 34 28.72 12.69 -1.47
CA ASN A 34 28.64 14.11 -1.85
C ASN A 34 28.34 14.35 -3.35
N ILE A 35 27.89 15.59 -3.67
CA ILE A 35 28.41 16.54 -4.69
C ILE A 35 27.28 17.31 -5.39
N GLY A 36 27.37 18.66 -5.44
CA GLY A 36 27.02 19.42 -6.66
C GLY A 36 26.07 20.62 -6.57
N ASN A 37 26.57 21.76 -6.06
CA ASN A 37 26.33 23.18 -6.38
C ASN A 37 25.15 23.65 -7.29
N GLU A 38 24.31 24.54 -6.73
CA GLU A 38 23.90 25.92 -7.13
C GLU A 38 23.37 26.28 -8.56
N PRO A 39 22.74 27.47 -8.78
CA PRO A 39 21.84 28.29 -7.94
C PRO A 39 20.63 28.93 -8.71
N SER A 40 19.64 29.51 -8.01
CA SER A 40 19.14 30.91 -8.25
C SER A 40 17.83 31.27 -7.48
N GLN A 41 18.00 32.21 -6.54
CA GLN A 41 17.17 33.38 -6.19
C GLN A 41 15.62 33.33 -6.20
N ASN A 42 14.98 33.46 -5.01
CA ASN A 42 14.52 34.78 -4.49
C ASN A 42 13.74 34.68 -3.16
N ASN A 43 14.22 35.45 -2.19
CA ASN A 43 13.63 36.13 -1.01
C ASN A 43 12.19 35.80 -0.54
N ASN A 44 12.07 35.39 0.74
CA ASN A 44 11.35 36.14 1.77
C ASN A 44 11.55 35.60 3.21
N SER A 45 11.93 36.52 4.09
CA SER A 45 11.67 36.64 5.55
C SER A 45 12.15 35.58 6.56
N GLU A 46 12.98 36.07 7.47
CA GLU A 46 13.42 35.57 8.77
C GLU A 46 12.30 35.03 9.68
N LEU A 47 12.56 33.89 10.35
CA LEU A 47 12.29 33.57 11.77
C LEU A 47 12.27 32.04 11.97
N ASP A 48 13.43 31.39 12.02
CA ASP A 48 13.53 30.00 12.51
C ASP A 48 14.94 29.70 13.05
N ILE A 49 15.21 30.18 14.27
CA ILE A 49 16.25 29.65 15.15
C ILE A 49 15.62 29.56 16.54
N GLU A 50 15.83 28.43 17.23
CA GLU A 50 15.35 28.06 18.58
C GLU A 50 14.02 27.28 18.67
N SER A 51 14.01 26.00 18.23
CA SER A 51 13.03 25.02 18.78
C SER A 51 13.49 23.56 18.82
N SER A 52 14.79 23.27 18.74
CA SER A 52 15.33 21.89 18.79
C SER A 52 15.88 21.41 20.15
N GLU A 53 15.72 22.18 21.24
CA GLU A 53 16.21 21.77 22.58
C GLU A 53 15.12 21.52 23.64
N ILE A 54 13.82 21.57 23.29
CA ILE A 54 12.74 21.52 24.30
C ILE A 54 11.90 20.22 24.25
N THR A 55 12.13 19.34 23.28
CA THR A 55 11.39 18.06 23.13
C THR A 55 12.07 16.85 23.78
N LYS A 56 13.06 17.06 24.67
CA LYS A 56 13.75 16.01 25.45
C LYS A 56 13.43 16.00 26.95
N VAL A 57 12.46 16.79 27.42
CA VAL A 57 12.24 17.00 28.87
C VAL A 57 10.82 16.64 29.36
N ILE A 58 9.93 16.12 28.50
CA ILE A 58 8.54 15.79 28.92
C ILE A 58 8.15 14.40 28.43
N SER A 59 8.87 13.40 28.91
CA SER A 59 8.42 12.02 29.03
C SER A 59 9.07 11.44 30.29
N ASN A 60 8.27 10.90 31.18
CA ASN A 60 8.59 10.22 32.46
C ASN A 60 8.04 10.96 33.68
N ILE A 61 6.74 10.79 33.94
CA ILE A 61 6.08 10.67 35.26
C ILE A 61 4.71 10.01 35.00
N GLU A 62 4.28 9.15 35.94
CA GLU A 62 3.12 8.22 35.99
C GLU A 62 3.52 6.76 35.67
N ASN A 63 3.40 5.75 36.55
CA ASN A 63 2.75 5.61 37.86
C ASN A 63 3.43 4.52 38.71
N ASP A 64 3.32 4.64 40.04
CA ASP A 64 3.67 3.63 41.04
C ASP A 64 2.70 2.42 40.99
N HIS A 65 3.22 1.20 41.16
CA HIS A 65 2.88 0.26 42.24
C HIS A 65 3.59 -1.12 42.06
N CYS A 66 4.38 -1.47 43.09
CA CYS A 66 4.57 -2.80 43.69
C CYS A 66 5.26 -4.00 42.98
N TYR A 67 6.32 -4.47 43.68
CA TYR A 67 6.81 -5.85 43.88
C TYR A 67 7.51 -6.64 42.74
N ILE A 68 8.85 -6.73 42.78
CA ILE A 68 9.64 -7.91 43.22
C ILE A 68 11.12 -7.69 42.85
N ALA A 69 12.00 -7.96 43.82
CA ALA A 69 13.43 -8.05 43.66
C ALA A 69 13.81 -9.45 43.12
N ASN A 70 14.76 -9.52 42.19
CA ASN A 70 15.75 -10.59 42.23
C ASN A 70 17.05 -10.23 41.47
N ASN A 71 18.05 -9.92 42.27
CA ASN A 71 19.43 -10.40 42.24
C ASN A 71 20.03 -11.07 40.98
N ASN A 72 21.20 -10.52 40.64
CA ASN A 72 22.51 -11.18 40.50
C ASN A 72 23.08 -11.58 39.12
N LYS A 73 24.21 -10.91 38.85
CA LYS A 73 25.56 -11.41 38.48
C LYS A 73 25.78 -12.11 37.13
N ARG A 74 26.71 -11.48 36.39
CA ARG A 74 27.69 -12.06 35.44
C ARG A 74 28.10 -13.49 35.80
N LEU A 75 28.21 -14.35 34.78
CA LEU A 75 29.42 -15.15 34.50
C LEU A 75 29.41 -15.74 33.08
N LYS A 76 30.62 -16.04 32.62
CA LYS A 76 31.02 -16.37 31.24
C LYS A 76 30.65 -17.81 30.84
N ARG A 77 30.57 -17.96 29.53
CA ARG A 77 30.68 -19.16 28.66
C ARG A 77 31.41 -20.37 29.26
N HIS A 78 30.83 -21.56 29.10
CA HIS A 78 31.46 -22.68 28.38
C HIS A 78 30.40 -23.68 27.88
N ASN A 79 30.59 -24.14 26.64
CA ASN A 79 29.83 -25.19 25.96
C ASN A 79 30.18 -26.57 26.54
N ILE A 80 29.24 -27.54 26.52
CA ILE A 80 29.22 -28.70 25.61
C ILE A 80 28.10 -29.68 26.04
N ASP A 81 27.43 -30.18 25.01
CA ASP A 81 26.40 -31.20 24.81
C ASP A 81 26.27 -32.45 25.73
N ARG A 82 24.97 -32.84 25.83
CA ARG A 82 24.32 -34.17 25.72
C ARG A 82 24.17 -35.12 26.92
N ASN A 83 22.88 -35.40 27.17
CA ASN A 83 22.18 -36.68 27.41
C ASN A 83 22.87 -37.77 28.25
N VAL A 84 22.17 -38.28 29.28
CA VAL A 84 21.33 -39.49 29.26
C VAL A 84 20.83 -39.73 30.70
N ILE A 85 19.54 -40.07 30.82
CA ILE A 85 18.91 -40.61 32.04
C ILE A 85 18.96 -42.13 31.88
N GLU A 86 19.51 -42.86 32.85
CA GLU A 86 19.26 -44.29 33.01
C GLU A 86 18.94 -44.62 34.47
N GLU A 87 18.07 -45.60 34.61
CA GLU A 87 17.47 -46.12 35.82
C GLU A 87 18.44 -46.95 36.68
N SER A 88 17.99 -47.20 37.91
CA SER A 88 18.20 -48.40 38.74
C SER A 88 19.30 -48.41 39.83
N SER A 89 18.78 -48.50 41.06
CA SER A 89 19.09 -49.47 42.13
C SER A 89 20.49 -49.55 42.80
N THR A 90 20.42 -49.27 44.11
CA THR A 90 20.91 -50.06 45.27
C THR A 90 22.41 -50.23 45.58
N SER A 91 22.72 -49.79 46.81
CA SER A 91 23.50 -50.40 47.92
C SER A 91 25.04 -50.43 47.91
N ASP A 92 25.54 -49.95 49.07
CA ASP A 92 26.75 -50.31 49.83
C ASP A 92 28.12 -49.89 49.24
N GLU A 93 29.14 -49.44 49.98
CA GLU A 93 29.50 -49.33 51.41
C GLU A 93 30.83 -48.50 51.40
N THR A 94 31.10 -47.45 52.18
CA THR A 94 31.81 -47.48 53.50
C THR A 94 32.37 -46.08 53.85
N LEU A 95 32.42 -45.81 55.17
CA LEU A 95 32.97 -44.65 55.92
C LEU A 95 34.52 -44.49 55.79
N PRO A 96 35.22 -43.41 56.26
CA PRO A 96 35.09 -42.86 57.63
C PRO A 96 35.34 -41.35 57.91
N SER A 97 34.80 -40.93 59.07
CA SER A 97 35.31 -39.98 60.09
C SER A 97 35.52 -38.49 59.73
N THR A 98 34.89 -37.54 60.44
CA THR A 98 35.35 -37.09 61.77
C THR A 98 34.22 -36.41 62.57
N LYS A 99 33.97 -36.90 63.79
CA LYS A 99 32.81 -36.57 64.65
C LYS A 99 33.18 -35.84 65.95
N MET A 100 34.31 -35.12 66.00
CA MET A 100 34.85 -34.61 67.29
C MET A 100 34.64 -33.12 67.63
N ILE A 101 34.04 -32.28 66.77
CA ILE A 101 33.97 -30.81 67.03
C ILE A 101 32.61 -30.34 67.62
N LYS A 102 31.52 -31.11 67.49
CA LYS A 102 30.17 -30.70 67.96
C LYS A 102 29.91 -30.92 69.46
N LEU A 103 30.56 -31.90 70.09
CA LEU A 103 30.24 -32.29 71.48
C LEU A 103 30.77 -31.28 72.53
N HIS A 104 31.93 -30.67 72.27
CA HIS A 104 32.59 -29.71 73.17
C HIS A 104 31.82 -28.38 73.29
N LYS A 105 31.24 -27.89 72.18
CA LYS A 105 30.49 -26.60 72.14
C LYS A 105 29.14 -26.66 72.87
N LEU A 106 28.45 -27.80 72.79
CA LEU A 106 27.20 -28.06 73.51
C LEU A 106 27.43 -28.21 75.03
N ALA A 107 28.55 -28.80 75.44
CA ALA A 107 28.93 -28.87 76.86
C ALA A 107 29.26 -27.50 77.43
N PHE A 108 29.96 -26.63 76.68
CA PHE A 108 30.26 -25.27 77.09
C PHE A 108 29.00 -24.41 77.26
N PHE A 109 28.05 -24.47 76.33
CA PHE A 109 26.78 -23.73 76.44
C PHE A 109 25.91 -24.18 77.63
N ARG A 110 25.87 -25.50 77.92
CA ARG A 110 25.16 -26.03 79.10
C ARG A 110 25.84 -25.63 80.42
N GLY A 111 27.16 -25.71 80.49
CA GLY A 111 27.90 -25.22 81.67
C GLY A 111 27.74 -23.72 81.89
N PHE A 112 27.61 -22.94 80.80
CA PHE A 112 27.36 -21.50 80.83
C PHE A 112 25.95 -21.13 81.28
N LEU A 113 24.94 -21.95 80.93
CA LEU A 113 23.57 -21.81 81.44
C LEU A 113 23.49 -22.02 82.96
N GLU A 114 24.19 -23.02 83.50
CA GLU A 114 24.18 -23.35 84.92
C GLU A 114 24.92 -22.30 85.79
N ASN A 115 25.87 -21.55 85.20
CA ASN A 115 26.72 -20.58 85.90
C ASN A 115 26.48 -19.12 85.49
N ILE A 116 25.35 -18.80 84.85
CA ILE A 116 25.07 -17.44 84.34
C ILE A 116 25.09 -16.37 85.45
N ASN A 117 24.76 -16.76 86.68
CA ASN A 117 24.73 -15.89 87.86
C ASN A 117 26.13 -15.51 88.37
N LEU A 118 27.19 -16.17 87.91
CA LEU A 118 28.58 -15.87 88.29
C LEU A 118 29.23 -14.79 87.39
N ILE A 119 28.57 -14.40 86.30
CA ILE A 119 29.07 -13.41 85.34
C ILE A 119 28.85 -12.00 85.90
N ASN A 120 29.92 -11.22 85.97
CA ASN A 120 29.88 -9.86 86.49
C ASN A 120 29.46 -8.86 85.41
N ILE A 121 28.15 -8.65 85.29
CA ILE A 121 27.54 -7.78 84.29
C ILE A 121 27.57 -6.31 84.77
N PRO A 122 27.92 -5.31 83.94
CA PRO A 122 27.91 -3.90 84.32
C PRO A 122 26.53 -3.43 84.81
N SER A 123 26.49 -2.41 85.68
CA SER A 123 25.24 -1.85 86.20
C SER A 123 24.26 -1.44 85.07
N LYS A 124 22.96 -1.76 85.22
CA LYS A 124 21.86 -1.51 84.26
C LYS A 124 21.81 -2.43 83.03
N TRP A 125 22.59 -3.51 83.03
CA TRP A 125 22.42 -4.63 82.13
C TRP A 125 21.60 -5.74 82.79
N TYR A 126 20.88 -6.50 81.96
CA TYR A 126 20.04 -7.61 82.37
C TYR A 126 20.35 -8.81 81.49
N SER A 127 20.25 -10.01 82.05
CA SER A 127 20.31 -11.26 81.31
C SER A 127 18.92 -11.91 81.27
N ASP A 128 18.59 -12.52 80.15
CA ASP A 128 17.37 -13.31 79.98
C ASP A 128 17.66 -14.54 79.12
N ILE A 129 17.02 -15.66 79.44
CA ILE A 129 17.18 -16.95 78.75
C ILE A 129 15.92 -17.17 77.93
N GLY A 130 16.09 -17.15 76.61
CA GLY A 130 15.00 -17.28 75.65
C GLY A 130 15.04 -18.60 74.92
N HIS A 131 13.87 -19.10 74.54
CA HIS A 131 13.71 -20.20 73.59
C HIS A 131 13.15 -19.64 72.29
N VAL A 132 13.96 -19.64 71.22
CA VAL A 132 13.54 -19.13 69.90
C VAL A 132 13.80 -20.21 68.86
N ASN A 133 12.75 -20.62 68.13
CA ASN A 133 12.83 -21.63 67.06
C ASN A 133 13.49 -22.96 67.48
N LYS A 134 13.18 -23.47 68.69
CA LYS A 134 13.73 -24.70 69.28
C LYS A 134 15.25 -24.67 69.61
N ILE A 135 15.87 -23.48 69.62
CA ILE A 135 17.25 -23.25 70.04
C ILE A 135 17.22 -22.44 71.35
N ASN A 136 18.02 -22.82 72.35
CA ASN A 136 18.22 -21.98 73.55
C ASN A 136 19.15 -20.80 73.22
N ILE A 137 18.78 -19.62 73.70
CA ILE A 137 19.60 -18.42 73.59
C ILE A 137 19.73 -17.74 74.95
N ILE A 138 20.91 -17.20 75.21
CA ILE A 138 21.18 -16.33 76.35
C ILE A 138 21.33 -14.92 75.81
N SER A 139 20.50 -13.99 76.29
CA SER A 139 20.55 -12.60 75.88
C SER A 139 20.97 -11.70 77.03
N PHE A 140 21.97 -10.84 76.79
CA PHE A 140 22.36 -9.76 77.68
C PHE A 140 21.93 -8.45 77.03
N TYR A 141 21.19 -7.61 77.74
CA TYR A 141 20.71 -6.36 77.18
C TYR A 141 20.74 -5.20 78.18
N LYS A 142 20.93 -4.00 77.64
CA LYS A 142 20.86 -2.73 78.36
C LYS A 142 19.62 -1.97 77.92
N LEU A 143 18.81 -1.56 78.89
CA LEU A 143 17.67 -0.69 78.63
C LEU A 143 18.13 0.77 78.52
N GLY A 144 17.67 1.46 77.49
CA GLY A 144 17.92 2.89 77.28
C GLY A 144 17.12 3.80 78.22
N PRO A 145 17.28 5.13 78.10
CA PRO A 145 16.58 6.11 78.92
C PRO A 145 15.05 6.03 78.73
N TYR A 146 14.30 6.49 79.75
CA TYR A 146 12.85 6.60 79.67
C TYR A 146 12.43 7.54 78.54
N LYS A 147 11.38 7.15 77.82
CA LYS A 147 10.66 8.06 76.92
C LYS A 147 9.63 8.87 77.70
N ASP A 148 9.11 9.93 77.07
CA ASP A 148 8.02 10.74 77.60
C ASP A 148 6.76 9.92 77.94
N ASN A 149 6.58 8.74 77.32
CA ASN A 149 5.48 7.81 77.58
C ASN A 149 5.83 6.72 78.62
N PHE A 150 6.90 6.92 79.41
CA PHE A 150 7.39 6.01 80.47
C PHE A 150 7.82 4.59 80.03
N THR A 151 7.75 4.25 78.74
CA THR A 151 8.30 2.99 78.19
C THR A 151 9.83 3.06 78.02
N ARG A 152 10.53 1.94 78.21
CA ARG A 152 11.96 1.78 77.88
C ARG A 152 12.13 0.87 76.67
N VAL A 153 13.22 1.09 75.93
CA VAL A 153 13.59 0.28 74.76
C VAL A 153 14.97 -0.30 75.00
N ILE A 154 15.20 -1.51 74.48
CA ILE A 154 16.51 -2.14 74.50
C ILE A 154 17.46 -1.33 73.61
N GLU A 155 18.46 -0.71 74.24
CA GLU A 155 19.45 0.14 73.59
C GLU A 155 20.58 -0.70 72.98
N LYS A 156 21.08 -1.66 73.76
CA LYS A 156 22.17 -2.58 73.41
C LYS A 156 21.74 -4.00 73.76
N GLN A 157 22.00 -4.97 72.89
CA GLN A 157 21.70 -6.38 73.14
C GLN A 157 22.77 -7.27 72.52
N ILE A 158 23.17 -8.29 73.28
CA ILE A 158 24.13 -9.32 72.92
C ILE A 158 23.41 -10.65 73.09
N ILE A 159 23.36 -11.47 72.05
CA ILE A 159 22.69 -12.77 72.07
C ILE A 159 23.72 -13.85 71.79
N PHE A 160 23.79 -14.83 72.67
CA PHE A 160 24.61 -16.02 72.56
C PHE A 160 23.70 -17.24 72.34
N THR A 161 24.00 -18.05 71.33
CA THR A 161 23.16 -19.18 70.89
C THR A 161 23.78 -20.54 71.28
N GLU A 162 22.98 -21.61 71.36
CA GLU A 162 23.47 -22.99 71.63
C GLU A 162 24.62 -23.45 70.72
N GLU A 163 24.68 -22.92 69.51
CA GLU A 163 25.73 -23.22 68.52
C GLU A 163 27.00 -22.38 68.72
N SER A 164 27.08 -21.61 69.81
CA SER A 164 28.17 -20.69 70.17
C SER A 164 28.33 -19.50 69.22
N GLN A 165 27.27 -19.05 68.55
CA GLN A 165 27.29 -17.82 67.74
C GLN A 165 26.92 -16.60 68.59
N LEU A 166 27.67 -15.50 68.41
CA LEU A 166 27.46 -14.21 69.07
C LEU A 166 26.80 -13.21 68.11
N LEU A 167 25.67 -12.64 68.50
CA LEU A 167 24.92 -11.64 67.74
C LEU A 167 24.79 -10.34 68.54
N LEU A 168 25.10 -9.21 67.92
CA LEU A 168 25.10 -7.88 68.55
C LEU A 168 24.08 -6.96 67.90
N TYR A 169 23.32 -6.25 68.73
CA TYR A 169 22.28 -5.33 68.29
C TYR A 169 22.35 -4.01 69.04
N ILE A 170 22.14 -2.91 68.31
CA ILE A 170 21.89 -1.57 68.87
C ILE A 170 20.59 -1.04 68.29
N TYR A 171 19.62 -0.68 69.15
CA TYR A 171 18.26 -0.31 68.74
C TYR A 171 17.72 -1.23 67.62
N ASN A 172 17.79 -2.55 67.84
CA ASN A 172 17.35 -3.62 66.92
C ASN A 172 18.01 -3.65 65.53
N LYS A 173 19.08 -2.87 65.30
CA LYS A 173 19.93 -2.98 64.12
C LYS A 173 21.11 -3.90 64.44
N ARG A 174 21.31 -4.95 63.64
CA ARG A 174 22.44 -5.88 63.77
C ARG A 174 23.75 -5.16 63.46
N ILE A 175 24.76 -5.39 64.28
CA ILE A 175 26.11 -4.85 64.13
C ILE A 175 27.10 -6.00 63.96
N GLU A 176 28.07 -5.81 63.07
CA GLU A 176 29.15 -6.77 62.87
C GLU A 176 30.32 -6.49 63.81
N MET A 177 31.05 -7.54 64.21
CA MET A 177 32.22 -7.42 65.09
C MET A 177 33.32 -6.49 64.55
N SER A 178 33.40 -6.36 63.22
CA SER A 178 34.29 -5.44 62.51
C SER A 178 34.00 -3.96 62.81
N GLU A 179 32.73 -3.60 63.03
CA GLU A 179 32.32 -2.23 63.38
C GLU A 179 32.65 -1.85 64.83
N LEU A 180 33.02 -2.83 65.66
CA LEU A 180 33.49 -2.66 67.03
C LEU A 180 35.02 -2.59 67.13
N GLY A 181 35.74 -2.61 66.00
CA GLY A 181 37.20 -2.52 65.95
C GLY A 181 37.93 -3.86 66.11
N TYR A 182 37.23 -5.00 66.06
CA TYR A 182 37.86 -6.33 66.05
C TYR A 182 38.14 -6.78 64.61
N SER A 183 39.38 -7.18 64.32
CA SER A 183 39.76 -7.74 63.02
C SER A 183 39.09 -9.10 62.80
N SER A 184 38.45 -9.26 61.64
CA SER A 184 37.71 -10.46 61.25
C SER A 184 38.63 -11.67 61.13
N ASN A 185 38.80 -12.45 62.21
CA ASN A 185 38.92 -13.91 62.21
C ASN A 185 39.10 -14.46 63.64
N ASN A 186 38.19 -15.37 64.02
CA ASN A 186 38.29 -16.36 65.11
C ASN A 186 38.52 -15.84 66.55
N MET A 187 37.51 -15.18 67.14
CA MET A 187 37.35 -15.27 68.60
C MET A 187 36.41 -16.45 68.91
N GLN A 188 36.98 -17.63 69.15
CA GLN A 188 36.23 -18.73 69.77
C GLN A 188 35.99 -18.32 71.23
N ILE A 189 34.72 -18.13 71.59
CA ILE A 189 34.35 -17.80 72.97
C ILE A 189 34.46 -19.09 73.78
N GLU A 190 35.60 -19.31 74.42
CA GLU A 190 35.89 -20.52 75.20
C GLU A 190 35.99 -20.25 76.71
N THR A 191 35.89 -18.99 77.15
CA THR A 191 35.96 -18.60 78.58
C THR A 191 34.93 -17.52 78.96
N TYR A 192 34.49 -17.49 80.23
CA TYR A 192 33.55 -16.50 80.78
C TYR A 192 34.11 -15.06 80.75
N GLU A 193 35.42 -14.92 80.97
CA GLU A 193 36.13 -13.64 80.98
C GLU A 193 36.05 -12.90 79.63
N ASN A 194 36.02 -13.64 78.52
CA ASN A 194 35.91 -13.06 77.18
C ASN A 194 34.54 -12.40 76.96
N ILE A 195 33.47 -12.99 77.51
CA ILE A 195 32.12 -12.41 77.41
C ILE A 195 31.97 -11.21 78.34
N GLU A 196 32.51 -11.26 79.56
CA GLU A 196 32.55 -10.10 80.45
C GLU A 196 33.32 -8.93 79.83
N GLY A 197 34.49 -9.21 79.24
CA GLY A 197 35.29 -8.22 78.51
C GLY A 197 34.52 -7.61 77.33
N LEU A 198 33.78 -8.42 76.58
CA LEU A 198 32.96 -7.98 75.46
C LEU A 198 31.77 -7.13 75.93
N ILE A 199 31.06 -7.53 76.99
CA ILE A 199 29.96 -6.73 77.57
C ILE A 199 30.49 -5.39 78.08
N ARG A 200 31.64 -5.36 78.77
CA ARG A 200 32.27 -4.11 79.25
C ARG A 200 32.69 -3.20 78.09
N THR A 201 33.25 -3.77 77.02
CA THR A 201 33.66 -2.99 75.83
C THR A 201 32.44 -2.44 75.12
N PHE A 202 31.39 -3.26 74.95
CA PHE A 202 30.15 -2.83 74.32
C PHE A 202 29.38 -1.82 75.17
N ASP A 203 29.47 -1.88 76.51
CA ASP A 203 28.88 -0.89 77.41
C ASP A 203 29.48 0.50 77.25
N LYS A 204 30.81 0.60 77.05
CA LYS A 204 31.55 1.87 76.89
C LYS A 204 31.28 2.61 75.57
N ILE A 205 30.73 1.94 74.56
CA ILE A 205 30.52 2.55 73.24
C ILE A 205 29.40 3.58 73.27
N ASN A 206 29.67 4.79 72.79
CA ASN A 206 28.68 5.87 72.70
C ASN A 206 27.79 5.71 71.45
N ILE A 207 26.47 5.76 71.65
CA ILE A 207 25.47 5.59 70.60
C ILE A 207 24.74 6.91 70.35
N CYS A 208 24.39 7.17 69.08
CA CYS A 208 23.53 8.29 68.72
C CYS A 208 22.06 8.04 69.13
N HIS A 209 21.55 8.86 70.06
CA HIS A 209 20.14 8.80 70.49
C HIS A 209 19.17 9.42 69.47
N GLY A 210 19.64 10.21 68.50
CA GLY A 210 18.80 10.81 67.45
C GLY A 210 18.33 12.23 67.76
N SER A 211 17.41 12.77 66.94
CA SER A 211 16.81 14.09 67.15
C SER A 211 15.55 13.95 68.01
N MET A 212 15.54 14.61 69.17
CA MET A 212 14.43 14.56 70.14
C MET A 212 13.19 15.31 69.62
N SER A 213 12.03 14.64 69.59
CA SER A 213 10.72 15.26 69.88
C SER A 213 9.59 14.21 69.77
N SER A 214 9.03 13.85 70.93
CA SER A 214 7.91 12.91 71.13
C SER A 214 6.52 13.50 70.81
N ASN A 215 6.45 14.72 70.25
CA ASN A 215 5.21 15.42 69.90
C ASN A 215 5.34 16.03 68.49
N LEU A 216 5.26 15.16 67.48
CA LEU A 216 5.51 15.49 66.06
C LEU A 216 4.50 14.85 65.10
N SER A 217 3.30 14.52 65.58
CA SER A 217 2.24 13.92 64.77
C SER A 217 1.72 14.83 63.64
N ASP A 218 1.85 16.16 63.73
CA ASP A 218 1.17 17.06 62.78
C ASP A 218 2.07 17.97 61.91
N ILE A 219 3.39 17.73 61.86
CA ILE A 219 4.28 18.51 60.98
C ILE A 219 4.70 17.67 59.76
N LYS A 220 4.03 17.89 58.62
CA LYS A 220 4.48 17.42 57.30
C LYS A 220 5.79 18.12 56.93
N LEU A 221 6.92 17.51 57.27
CA LEU A 221 8.24 17.98 56.87
C LEU A 221 8.37 17.94 55.34
N SER A 222 8.76 19.05 54.74
CA SER A 222 8.76 19.29 53.29
C SER A 222 9.92 18.62 52.54
N TYR A 223 10.69 17.77 53.22
CA TYR A 223 11.78 16.98 52.65
C TYR A 223 11.58 15.52 53.07
N GLY A 224 10.74 14.81 52.32
CA GLY A 224 10.61 13.36 52.40
C GLY A 224 11.88 12.65 51.94
N HIS A 225 12.10 11.43 52.46
CA HIS A 225 13.21 10.50 52.21
C HIS A 225 14.53 10.69 53.01
N GLN A 226 14.63 11.64 53.95
CA GLN A 226 15.85 11.85 54.75
C GLN A 226 15.72 11.53 56.26
N LYS A 227 14.60 10.95 56.71
CA LYS A 227 14.37 10.58 58.12
C LYS A 227 13.86 9.14 58.26
N ILE A 228 14.25 8.47 59.34
CA ILE A 228 13.75 7.15 59.78
C ILE A 228 13.28 7.30 61.22
N GLU A 229 12.12 6.73 61.54
CA GLU A 229 11.66 6.61 62.91
C GLU A 229 12.12 5.25 63.47
N THR A 230 12.92 5.28 64.52
CA THR A 230 13.40 4.05 65.17
C THR A 230 13.01 4.12 66.62
N PHE A 231 12.03 3.29 66.99
CA PHE A 231 11.47 3.24 68.34
C PHE A 231 11.07 4.62 68.88
N GLY A 232 10.29 5.42 68.14
CA GLY A 232 9.74 6.70 68.61
C GLY A 232 10.73 7.88 68.67
N VAL A 233 11.93 7.72 68.10
CA VAL A 233 12.88 8.83 67.90
C VAL A 233 13.19 8.99 66.43
N ILE A 234 13.22 10.24 65.95
CA ILE A 234 13.50 10.55 64.55
C ILE A 234 15.02 10.64 64.37
N LYS A 235 15.55 9.78 63.50
CA LYS A 235 16.95 9.80 63.07
C LYS A 235 17.05 10.25 61.62
N HIS A 236 18.15 10.92 61.28
CA HIS A 236 18.47 11.21 59.90
C HIS A 236 18.83 9.90 59.16
N LEU A 237 18.49 9.76 57.88
CA LEU A 237 18.74 8.55 57.08
C LEU A 237 20.22 8.10 57.13
N LYS A 238 21.14 9.08 57.15
CA LYS A 238 22.61 8.87 57.25
C LYS A 238 23.14 8.91 58.69
N CYS A 239 22.36 8.47 59.68
CA CYS A 239 22.78 8.51 61.08
C CYS A 239 23.92 7.49 61.35
N SER A 240 25.04 7.96 61.88
CA SER A 240 26.23 7.14 62.16
C SER A 240 26.03 6.02 63.19
N THR A 241 24.93 6.01 63.96
CA THR A 241 24.55 5.01 64.98
C THR A 241 25.57 4.85 66.12
N ILE A 242 26.80 4.46 65.84
CA ILE A 242 27.95 4.52 66.75
C ILE A 242 28.62 5.91 66.62
N LEU A 243 29.03 6.50 67.73
CA LEU A 243 29.75 7.78 67.77
C LEU A 243 31.23 7.50 68.04
N THR A 244 32.10 7.85 67.08
CA THR A 244 33.55 7.61 67.16
C THR A 244 34.33 8.80 67.75
N ASP A 245 33.69 9.94 67.97
CA ASP A 245 34.36 11.16 68.42
C ASP A 245 33.96 11.53 69.86
N ASP A 246 34.96 11.80 70.71
CA ASP A 246 34.82 12.26 72.10
C ASP A 246 34.19 13.67 72.25
N LYS A 247 33.77 14.31 71.16
CA LYS A 247 33.10 15.63 71.17
C LYS A 247 31.57 15.51 71.15
N SER A 248 31.03 14.54 71.89
CA SER A 248 29.59 14.38 72.12
C SER A 248 29.14 15.18 73.34
N GLY A 249 28.98 16.50 73.18
CA GLY A 249 28.35 17.33 74.21
C GLY A 249 26.94 16.83 74.59
N GLU A 250 26.69 16.71 75.90
CA GLU A 250 25.47 16.48 76.72
C GLU A 250 24.31 15.58 76.22
N ARG A 251 24.15 15.28 74.92
CA ARG A 251 22.97 14.56 74.38
C ARG A 251 23.28 13.38 73.45
N ASN A 252 24.54 12.99 73.25
CA ASN A 252 24.93 11.86 72.39
C ASN A 252 24.18 11.84 71.03
N VAL A 253 24.33 12.90 70.22
CA VAL A 253 23.68 13.03 68.90
C VAL A 253 24.71 13.31 67.80
N CYS A 254 24.66 12.55 66.70
CA CYS A 254 25.56 12.75 65.55
C CYS A 254 25.26 14.06 64.78
N ILE A 255 26.23 14.54 64.00
CA ILE A 255 26.12 15.79 63.21
C ILE A 255 24.88 15.81 62.32
N TRP A 256 24.55 14.68 61.67
CA TRP A 256 23.39 14.58 60.80
C TRP A 256 22.06 14.74 61.55
N CYS A 257 21.95 14.12 62.72
CA CYS A 257 20.77 14.27 63.58
C CYS A 257 20.71 15.66 64.24
N LYS A 258 21.84 16.31 64.54
CA LYS A 258 21.87 17.72 64.97
C LYS A 258 21.38 18.68 63.88
N ARG A 259 21.78 18.48 62.63
CA ARG A 259 21.29 19.27 61.48
C ARG A 259 19.80 19.09 61.25
N LEU A 260 19.33 17.85 61.40
CA LEU A 260 17.90 17.54 61.33
C LEU A 260 17.12 18.28 62.43
N ASP A 261 17.60 18.22 63.68
CA ASP A 261 17.00 18.92 64.83
C ASP A 261 16.91 20.44 64.59
N TYR A 262 17.99 21.06 64.10
CA TYR A 262 18.01 22.47 63.74
C TYR A 262 16.96 22.83 62.67
N SER A 263 16.88 22.03 61.59
CA SER A 263 15.91 22.25 60.52
C SER A 263 14.46 22.16 61.02
N ILE A 264 14.17 21.18 61.89
CA ILE A 264 12.84 20.99 62.49
C ILE A 264 12.49 22.18 63.39
N LYS A 265 13.42 22.63 64.25
CA LYS A 265 13.22 23.80 65.13
C LYS A 265 12.97 25.08 64.33
N HIS A 266 13.72 25.33 63.27
CA HIS A 266 13.53 26.51 62.43
C HIS A 266 12.23 26.48 61.63
N LYS A 267 11.74 25.30 61.23
CA LYS A 267 10.42 25.18 60.59
C LYS A 267 9.30 25.47 61.60
N LYS A 268 9.36 24.92 62.82
CA LYS A 268 8.41 25.23 63.91
C LYS A 268 8.34 26.75 64.18
N LEU A 269 9.48 27.43 64.24
CA LEU A 269 9.54 28.90 64.41
C LEU A 269 8.90 29.67 63.24
N ARG A 270 8.92 29.14 62.01
CA ARG A 270 8.35 29.80 60.83
C ARG A 270 6.84 29.57 60.69
N GLU A 271 6.35 28.37 61.03
CA GLU A 271 4.91 28.07 61.07
C GLU A 271 4.21 28.87 62.18
N LYS A 272 4.85 29.03 63.35
CA LYS A 272 4.34 29.87 64.45
C LYS A 272 4.17 31.35 64.07
N ASN A 273 4.83 31.81 62.99
CA ASN A 273 4.83 33.20 62.52
C ASN A 273 4.05 33.43 61.20
N ASN A 274 3.28 32.46 60.69
CA ASN A 274 2.37 32.59 59.53
C ASN A 274 2.92 33.22 58.22
N LYS A 275 4.22 33.10 57.92
CA LYS A 275 4.81 33.61 56.67
C LYS A 275 4.81 32.53 55.56
N LYS A 276 4.13 32.78 54.43
CA LYS A 276 4.23 31.94 53.21
C LYS A 276 5.64 32.00 52.62
N THR A 277 6.15 30.86 52.14
CA THR A 277 7.47 30.75 51.49
C THR A 277 7.54 31.55 50.19
N ARG A 278 8.00 32.81 50.25
CA ARG A 278 8.49 33.52 49.05
C ARG A 278 9.93 33.07 48.80
N ILE A 279 10.14 32.31 47.74
CA ILE A 279 11.47 32.06 47.21
C ILE A 279 11.94 33.38 46.57
N PHE A 280 12.97 33.99 47.14
CA PHE A 280 13.57 35.19 46.56
C PHE A 280 14.39 34.77 45.33
N PHE A 281 13.91 35.14 44.14
CA PHE A 281 14.65 35.01 42.90
C PHE A 281 15.41 36.30 42.62
N SER A 282 16.64 36.20 42.09
CA SER A 282 17.36 37.37 41.57
C SER A 282 16.57 38.05 40.44
N PRO A 283 16.77 39.35 40.16
CA PRO A 283 16.01 40.09 39.14
C PRO A 283 16.01 39.40 37.76
N GLN A 284 17.15 38.82 37.35
CA GLN A 284 17.29 38.06 36.11
C GLN A 284 16.44 36.76 36.11
N LYS A 285 16.45 36.00 37.21
CA LYS A 285 15.63 34.77 37.34
C LYS A 285 14.14 35.08 37.38
N LYS A 286 13.73 36.21 37.97
CA LYS A 286 12.34 36.68 38.00
C LYS A 286 11.83 37.05 36.60
N LYS A 287 12.66 37.69 35.77
CA LYS A 287 12.35 38.00 34.36
C LYS A 287 12.14 36.71 33.54
N LYS A 288 13.01 35.71 33.72
CA LYS A 288 12.88 34.38 33.06
C LYS A 288 11.60 33.64 33.46
N LEU A 289 11.23 33.68 34.74
CA LEU A 289 9.98 33.10 35.24
C LEU A 289 8.74 33.79 34.66
N GLN A 290 8.76 35.12 34.54
CA GLN A 290 7.67 35.88 33.93
C GLN A 290 7.49 35.54 32.45
N LEU A 291 8.59 35.38 31.70
CA LEU A 291 8.54 34.93 30.31
C LEU A 291 7.94 33.52 30.18
N LEU A 292 8.38 32.57 31.03
CA LEU A 292 7.83 31.22 31.06
C LEU A 292 6.33 31.21 31.40
N ASN A 293 5.88 32.04 32.35
CA ASN A 293 4.47 32.13 32.69
C ASN A 293 3.63 32.75 31.56
N LYS A 294 4.16 33.76 30.86
CA LYS A 294 3.52 34.33 29.65
C LYS A 294 3.42 33.28 28.54
N ALA A 295 4.49 32.53 28.28
CA ALA A 295 4.52 31.44 27.30
C ALA A 295 3.52 30.32 27.67
N LYS A 296 3.49 29.90 28.95
CA LYS A 296 2.53 28.91 29.47
C LYS A 296 1.08 29.38 29.31
N HIS A 297 0.81 30.65 29.56
CA HIS A 297 -0.53 31.22 29.38
C HIS A 297 -0.96 31.26 27.91
N LEU A 298 -0.04 31.65 27.02
CA LEU A 298 -0.25 31.62 25.57
C LEU A 298 -0.52 30.19 25.07
N LEU A 299 0.27 29.21 25.52
CA LEU A 299 0.07 27.79 25.22
C LEU A 299 -1.29 27.29 25.72
N LYS A 300 -1.68 27.61 26.95
CA LYS A 300 -3.02 27.27 27.48
C LYS A 300 -4.15 27.86 26.64
N LYS A 301 -4.02 29.12 26.22
CA LYS A 301 -5.00 29.76 25.33
C LYS A 301 -5.05 29.09 23.96
N LYS A 302 -3.90 28.74 23.38
CA LYS A 302 -3.84 27.99 22.10
C LYS A 302 -4.52 26.63 22.23
N CYS A 303 -4.20 25.85 23.27
CA CYS A 303 -4.84 24.55 23.52
C CYS A 303 -6.36 24.70 23.72
N SER A 304 -6.81 25.68 24.51
CA SER A 304 -8.24 25.94 24.73
C SER A 304 -8.99 26.34 23.45
N ARG A 305 -8.36 27.14 22.58
CA ARG A 305 -8.93 27.48 21.26
C ARG A 305 -9.00 26.24 20.35
N ALA A 306 -7.95 25.42 20.34
CA ALA A 306 -7.91 24.20 19.56
C ALA A 306 -8.99 23.20 20.02
N THR A 307 -9.14 22.97 21.33
CA THR A 307 -10.18 22.09 21.88
C THR A 307 -11.58 22.61 21.54
N SER A 308 -11.82 23.92 21.67
CA SER A 308 -13.10 24.52 21.29
C SER A 308 -13.40 24.33 19.80
N ARG A 309 -12.39 24.46 18.93
CA ARG A 309 -12.55 24.24 17.49
C ARG A 309 -12.84 22.78 17.15
N VAL A 310 -12.19 21.84 17.84
CA VAL A 310 -12.47 20.40 17.68
C VAL A 310 -13.92 20.08 18.07
N VAL A 311 -14.41 20.62 19.18
CA VAL A 311 -15.80 20.43 19.62
C VAL A 311 -16.78 21.00 18.59
N ASN A 312 -16.54 22.22 18.08
CA ASN A 312 -17.39 22.82 17.06
C ASN A 312 -17.42 22.00 15.77
N LEU A 313 -16.26 21.49 15.33
CA LEU A 313 -16.17 20.63 14.14
C LEU A 313 -16.88 19.29 14.36
N GLN A 314 -16.77 18.69 15.55
CA GLN A 314 -17.50 17.47 15.89
C GLN A 314 -19.03 17.70 15.87
N ASN A 315 -19.49 18.82 16.42
CA ASN A 315 -20.91 19.18 16.40
C ASN A 315 -21.42 19.41 14.96
N SER A 316 -20.68 20.16 14.14
CA SER A 316 -21.02 20.37 12.73
C SER A 316 -21.06 19.05 11.94
N LEU A 317 -20.11 18.15 12.20
CA LEU A 317 -20.06 16.84 11.57
C LEU A 317 -21.24 15.95 12.01
N ASN A 318 -21.65 16.02 13.28
CA ASN A 318 -22.83 15.30 13.79
C ASN A 318 -24.13 15.85 13.18
N ASN A 319 -24.28 17.17 13.08
CA ASN A 319 -25.43 17.78 12.40
C ASN A 319 -25.53 17.31 10.94
N ASN A 320 -24.43 17.36 10.19
CA ASN A 320 -24.40 16.87 8.81
C ASN A 320 -24.75 15.38 8.71
N LYS A 321 -24.29 14.55 9.66
CA LYS A 321 -24.67 13.13 9.72
C LYS A 321 -26.16 12.93 9.96
N GLU A 322 -26.78 13.75 10.78
CA GLU A 322 -28.22 13.69 11.03
C GLU A 322 -29.02 14.15 9.81
N GLU A 323 -28.59 15.20 9.14
CA GLU A 323 -29.20 15.63 7.87
C GLU A 323 -29.09 14.54 6.80
N MET A 324 -27.92 13.91 6.65
CA MET A 324 -27.73 12.78 5.73
C MET A 324 -28.61 11.57 6.09
N LYS A 325 -28.90 11.31 7.38
CA LYS A 325 -29.82 10.24 7.79
C LYS A 325 -31.29 10.57 7.51
N LYS A 326 -31.66 11.85 7.52
CA LYS A 326 -33.03 12.33 7.27
C LYS A 326 -33.36 12.42 5.77
N MET A 327 -32.36 12.36 4.89
CA MET A 327 -32.58 12.36 3.44
C MET A 327 -33.26 11.04 3.00
N SER A 328 -34.51 11.14 2.54
CA SER A 328 -35.26 10.05 1.92
C SER A 328 -34.86 9.85 0.44
N GLU A 329 -35.10 8.66 -0.10
CA GLU A 329 -34.88 8.36 -1.53
C GLU A 329 -35.75 9.25 -2.44
N SER A 330 -37.00 9.53 -2.05
CA SER A 330 -37.91 10.41 -2.79
C SER A 330 -37.39 11.85 -2.96
N LYS A 331 -36.74 12.40 -1.92
CA LYS A 331 -36.19 13.76 -1.96
C LYS A 331 -34.94 13.85 -2.84
N ILE A 332 -34.23 12.73 -3.02
CA ILE A 332 -33.10 12.64 -3.95
C ILE A 332 -33.62 12.62 -5.38
N GLU A 333 -34.67 11.85 -5.68
CA GLU A 333 -35.29 11.80 -7.00
C GLU A 333 -35.80 13.18 -7.43
N GLU A 334 -36.55 13.87 -6.56
CA GLU A 334 -37.02 15.25 -6.80
C GLU A 334 -35.86 16.24 -7.07
N LEU A 335 -34.74 16.10 -6.34
CA LEU A 335 -33.55 16.94 -6.55
C LEU A 335 -32.81 16.61 -7.85
N LEU A 336 -32.79 15.35 -8.27
CA LEU A 336 -32.14 14.93 -9.51
C LEU A 336 -32.96 15.34 -10.74
N GLU A 337 -34.28 15.22 -10.65
CA GLU A 337 -35.22 15.64 -11.70
C GLU A 337 -35.23 17.17 -11.84
N SER A 338 -35.33 17.91 -10.73
CA SER A 338 -35.34 19.39 -10.76
C SER A 338 -34.05 20.02 -11.32
N ASN A 339 -32.92 19.31 -11.25
CA ASN A 339 -31.63 19.77 -11.77
C ASN A 339 -31.27 19.20 -13.16
N ASN A 340 -32.15 18.44 -13.82
CA ASN A 340 -31.92 17.82 -15.14
C ASN A 340 -30.58 17.05 -15.21
N ILE A 341 -30.27 16.25 -14.19
CA ILE A 341 -29.01 15.49 -14.14
C ILE A 341 -29.09 14.27 -15.08
N PRO A 342 -28.03 13.98 -15.87
CA PRO A 342 -28.02 12.80 -16.75
C PRO A 342 -28.21 11.47 -16.02
N GLN A 343 -28.89 10.50 -16.64
CA GLN A 343 -29.23 9.21 -16.03
C GLN A 343 -28.01 8.48 -15.44
N CYS A 344 -26.87 8.43 -16.15
CA CYS A 344 -25.67 7.76 -15.64
C CYS A 344 -25.11 8.39 -14.34
N GLN A 345 -25.29 9.71 -14.17
CA GLN A 345 -24.87 10.41 -12.95
C GLN A 345 -25.90 10.19 -11.83
N SER A 346 -27.19 10.17 -12.18
CA SER A 346 -28.27 9.80 -11.26
C SER A 346 -28.03 8.40 -10.67
N ASP A 347 -27.81 7.40 -11.52
CA ASP A 347 -27.54 6.02 -11.11
C ASP A 347 -26.32 5.93 -10.17
N LEU A 348 -25.24 6.65 -10.49
CA LEU A 348 -24.06 6.73 -9.65
C LEU A 348 -24.38 7.30 -8.27
N ILE A 349 -25.13 8.41 -8.22
CA ILE A 349 -25.51 9.07 -6.96
C ILE A 349 -26.37 8.12 -6.11
N HIS A 350 -27.37 7.47 -6.71
CA HIS A 350 -28.19 6.47 -6.03
C HIS A 350 -27.34 5.33 -5.45
N GLU A 351 -26.35 4.85 -6.19
CA GLU A 351 -25.44 3.79 -5.72
C GLU A 351 -24.50 4.27 -4.61
N ILE A 352 -24.03 5.52 -4.63
CA ILE A 352 -23.27 6.11 -3.53
C ILE A 352 -24.12 6.15 -2.25
N PHE A 353 -25.37 6.62 -2.35
CA PHE A 353 -26.28 6.67 -1.21
C PHE A 353 -26.62 5.27 -0.69
N LYS A 354 -26.93 4.31 -1.55
CA LYS A 354 -27.13 2.90 -1.15
C LYS A 354 -25.90 2.31 -0.48
N ALA A 355 -24.71 2.56 -1.04
CA ALA A 355 -23.45 2.08 -0.49
C ALA A 355 -23.13 2.68 0.88
N SER A 356 -23.57 3.91 1.16
CA SER A 356 -23.40 4.61 2.44
C SER A 356 -24.32 4.06 3.56
N LYS A 357 -25.51 3.56 3.21
CA LYS A 357 -26.47 2.99 4.17
C LYS A 357 -25.97 1.65 4.74
N ILE A 358 -25.12 0.94 3.99
CA ILE A 358 -24.66 -0.40 4.33
C ILE A 358 -23.30 -0.34 5.05
N LYS A 359 -23.23 -0.89 6.28
CA LYS A 359 -21.99 -0.95 7.08
C LYS A 359 -20.93 -1.90 6.51
N ASN A 360 -21.36 -3.03 5.92
CA ASN A 360 -20.46 -4.04 5.37
C ASN A 360 -20.43 -3.98 3.84
N CYS A 361 -19.27 -3.64 3.27
CA CYS A 361 -19.08 -3.56 1.82
C CYS A 361 -19.44 -4.86 1.07
N LYS A 362 -19.38 -6.02 1.72
CA LYS A 362 -19.72 -7.32 1.11
C LYS A 362 -21.22 -7.57 0.95
N GLN A 363 -22.06 -6.84 1.66
CA GLN A 363 -23.53 -6.97 1.60
C GLN A 363 -24.16 -6.01 0.60
N ARG A 364 -23.35 -5.26 -0.15
CA ARG A 364 -23.83 -4.32 -1.17
C ARG A 364 -24.47 -5.09 -2.32
N ARG A 365 -25.71 -4.75 -2.63
CA ARG A 365 -26.38 -5.14 -3.87
C ARG A 365 -26.39 -3.95 -4.80
N TYR A 366 -26.02 -4.20 -6.04
CA TYR A 366 -25.95 -3.20 -7.10
C TYR A 366 -27.15 -3.35 -8.01
N SER A 367 -27.63 -2.24 -8.55
CA SER A 367 -28.62 -2.27 -9.63
C SER A 367 -28.03 -2.85 -10.93
N ASP A 368 -28.90 -3.39 -11.78
CA ASP A 368 -28.49 -3.98 -13.07
C ASP A 368 -27.86 -2.93 -14.01
N ASN A 369 -28.42 -1.71 -14.04
CA ASN A 369 -27.87 -0.60 -14.81
C ASN A 369 -26.46 -0.23 -14.34
N TRP A 370 -26.25 -0.15 -13.02
CA TRP A 370 -24.93 0.13 -12.46
C TRP A 370 -23.94 -1.01 -12.74
N MET A 371 -24.40 -2.26 -12.64
CA MET A 371 -23.58 -3.41 -12.97
C MET A 371 -23.13 -3.37 -14.43
N LEU A 372 -24.04 -3.08 -15.36
CA LEU A 372 -23.73 -2.92 -16.78
C LEU A 372 -22.70 -1.80 -17.02
N LEU A 373 -22.89 -0.64 -16.40
CA LEU A 373 -21.94 0.48 -16.50
C LEU A 373 -20.56 0.11 -15.93
N CYS A 374 -20.52 -0.63 -14.83
CA CYS A 374 -19.29 -1.14 -14.23
C CYS A 374 -18.60 -2.15 -15.14
N MET A 375 -19.35 -3.03 -15.83
CA MET A 375 -18.79 -3.94 -16.84
C MET A 375 -18.16 -3.16 -18.00
N LEU A 376 -18.87 -2.16 -18.55
CA LEU A 376 -18.36 -1.32 -19.63
C LEU A 376 -17.08 -0.57 -19.21
N LEU A 377 -17.05 -0.03 -17.99
CA LEU A 377 -15.88 0.64 -17.43
C LEU A 377 -14.70 -0.33 -17.28
N GLN A 378 -14.96 -1.55 -16.79
CA GLN A 378 -13.96 -2.60 -16.65
C GLN A 378 -13.42 -3.07 -17.99
N ILE A 379 -14.25 -3.19 -19.03
CA ILE A 379 -13.84 -3.54 -20.40
C ILE A 379 -12.94 -2.44 -20.98
N ARG A 380 -13.31 -1.16 -20.78
CA ARG A 380 -12.59 -0.03 -21.36
C ARG A 380 -11.28 0.30 -20.63
N SER A 381 -11.25 0.14 -19.30
CA SER A 381 -10.05 0.41 -18.50
C SER A 381 -10.00 -0.43 -17.22
N PRO A 382 -9.45 -1.66 -17.28
CA PRO A 382 -9.25 -2.50 -16.10
C PRO A 382 -8.34 -1.89 -15.02
N SER A 383 -7.38 -1.05 -15.42
CA SER A 383 -6.49 -0.34 -14.51
C SER A 383 -7.21 0.82 -13.82
N GLY A 384 -7.96 1.62 -14.58
CA GLY A 384 -8.78 2.71 -14.04
C GLY A 384 -9.86 2.19 -13.10
N TYR A 385 -10.53 1.10 -13.45
CA TYR A 385 -11.51 0.45 -12.60
C TYR A 385 -10.91 0.00 -11.26
N ARG A 386 -9.75 -0.67 -11.29
CA ARG A 386 -9.01 -1.07 -10.08
C ARG A 386 -8.64 0.14 -9.23
N PHE A 387 -8.07 1.18 -9.85
CA PHE A 387 -7.69 2.39 -9.14
C PHE A 387 -8.89 3.04 -8.42
N LEU A 388 -10.02 3.19 -9.10
CA LEU A 388 -11.23 3.79 -8.52
C LEU A 388 -11.78 2.94 -7.36
N ARG A 389 -11.73 1.62 -7.50
CA ARG A 389 -12.21 0.67 -6.48
C ARG A 389 -11.28 0.61 -5.27
N ASP A 390 -9.99 0.42 -5.49
CA ASP A 390 -8.99 0.19 -4.44
C ASP A 390 -8.79 1.45 -3.58
N ASN A 391 -8.95 2.63 -4.17
CA ASN A 391 -8.96 3.91 -3.44
C ASN A 391 -10.33 4.28 -2.85
N ASN A 392 -11.34 3.40 -2.94
CA ASN A 392 -12.71 3.63 -2.48
C ASN A 392 -13.33 4.95 -3.00
N ILE A 393 -12.98 5.35 -4.22
CA ILE A 393 -13.50 6.57 -4.84
C ILE A 393 -14.96 6.38 -5.24
N LEU A 394 -15.28 5.21 -5.80
CA LEU A 394 -16.64 4.85 -6.25
C LEU A 394 -17.08 3.50 -5.67
N PRO A 395 -18.39 3.29 -5.46
CA PRO A 395 -18.94 2.02 -4.98
C PRO A 395 -18.96 0.97 -6.11
N LEU A 396 -17.78 0.47 -6.47
CA LEU A 396 -17.61 -0.47 -7.58
C LEU A 396 -17.66 -1.94 -7.13
N PRO A 397 -18.35 -2.84 -7.86
CA PRO A 397 -18.34 -4.26 -7.58
C PRO A 397 -16.94 -4.87 -7.71
N CYS A 398 -16.74 -6.04 -7.12
CA CYS A 398 -15.48 -6.74 -7.29
C CYS A 398 -15.32 -7.28 -8.72
N ILE A 399 -14.08 -7.37 -9.20
CA ILE A 399 -13.78 -7.84 -10.55
C ILE A 399 -14.31 -9.27 -10.77
N ASN A 400 -14.28 -10.11 -9.73
CA ASN A 400 -14.81 -11.46 -9.82
C ASN A 400 -16.34 -11.47 -10.03
N THR A 401 -17.07 -10.54 -9.42
CA THR A 401 -18.51 -10.36 -9.68
C THR A 401 -18.73 -9.99 -11.13
N ILE A 402 -18.02 -8.98 -11.65
CA ILE A 402 -18.10 -8.61 -13.08
C ILE A 402 -17.80 -9.80 -13.98
N ARG A 403 -16.75 -10.57 -13.68
CA ARG A 403 -16.39 -11.77 -14.44
C ARG A 403 -17.50 -12.82 -14.42
N GLN A 404 -18.16 -13.05 -13.29
CA GLN A 404 -19.29 -13.98 -13.22
C GLN A 404 -20.44 -13.55 -14.13
N TYR A 405 -20.77 -12.27 -14.17
CA TYR A 405 -21.77 -11.77 -15.10
C TYR A 405 -21.35 -11.91 -16.57
N LEU A 406 -20.08 -11.61 -16.89
CA LEU A 406 -19.55 -11.83 -18.24
C LEU A 406 -19.57 -13.31 -18.65
N LEU A 407 -19.30 -14.22 -17.71
CA LEU A 407 -19.37 -15.67 -17.93
C LEU A 407 -20.79 -16.18 -18.13
N ALA A 408 -21.81 -15.47 -17.63
CA ALA A 408 -23.20 -15.83 -17.88
C ALA A 408 -23.60 -15.62 -19.35
N VAL A 409 -22.87 -14.78 -20.08
CA VAL A 409 -23.04 -14.60 -21.52
C VAL A 409 -22.33 -15.75 -22.23
N LYS A 410 -23.10 -16.69 -22.79
CA LYS A 410 -22.56 -17.78 -23.61
C LYS A 410 -22.09 -17.20 -24.94
N ILE A 411 -20.78 -17.13 -25.15
CA ILE A 411 -20.16 -16.73 -26.41
C ILE A 411 -19.40 -17.94 -26.94
N GLY A 412 -19.87 -18.49 -28.06
CA GLY A 412 -19.24 -19.60 -28.76
C GLY A 412 -18.90 -19.23 -30.21
N CYS A 413 -18.28 -20.16 -30.93
CA CYS A 413 -18.14 -20.03 -32.39
C CYS A 413 -19.49 -20.33 -33.06
N GLY A 414 -19.72 -19.73 -34.23
CA GLY A 414 -20.97 -19.88 -34.97
C GLY A 414 -21.88 -18.66 -34.94
N PHE A 415 -23.11 -18.89 -35.38
CA PHE A 415 -24.21 -17.93 -35.33
C PHE A 415 -24.98 -18.10 -34.00
N ASP A 416 -25.09 -17.05 -33.20
CA ASP A 416 -25.84 -17.08 -31.94
C ASP A 416 -27.30 -16.63 -32.13
N ASP A 417 -28.24 -17.56 -31.98
CA ASP A 417 -29.68 -17.28 -32.08
C ASP A 417 -30.15 -16.18 -31.11
N ASN A 418 -29.58 -16.10 -29.91
CA ASN A 418 -29.96 -15.09 -28.93
C ASN A 418 -29.49 -13.70 -29.38
N PHE A 419 -28.31 -13.63 -29.99
CA PHE A 419 -27.82 -12.41 -30.63
C PHE A 419 -28.79 -11.95 -31.73
N PHE A 420 -29.19 -12.82 -32.67
CA PHE A 420 -30.11 -12.44 -33.75
C PHE A 420 -31.49 -12.00 -33.24
N LYS A 421 -32.02 -12.62 -32.18
CA LYS A 421 -33.25 -12.15 -31.50
C LYS A 421 -33.12 -10.75 -30.92
N LEU A 422 -31.98 -10.44 -30.28
CA LEU A 422 -31.70 -9.09 -29.76
C LEU A 422 -31.46 -8.09 -30.89
N PHE A 423 -30.78 -8.52 -31.95
CA PHE A 423 -30.51 -7.72 -33.12
C PHE A 423 -31.80 -7.33 -33.84
N LYS A 424 -32.77 -8.24 -33.93
CA LYS A 424 -34.12 -7.98 -34.48
C LYS A 424 -34.83 -6.84 -33.75
N LYS A 425 -34.87 -6.89 -32.42
CA LYS A 425 -35.42 -5.78 -31.61
C LYS A 425 -34.70 -4.45 -31.85
N LYS A 426 -33.38 -4.50 -32.08
CA LYS A 426 -32.60 -3.31 -32.42
C LYS A 426 -32.97 -2.77 -33.80
N MET A 427 -33.13 -3.64 -34.81
CA MET A 427 -33.51 -3.25 -36.17
C MET A 427 -34.94 -2.69 -36.25
N GLU A 428 -35.87 -3.16 -35.42
CA GLU A 428 -37.23 -2.61 -35.33
C GLU A 428 -37.22 -1.10 -35.03
N SER A 429 -36.27 -0.64 -34.20
CA SER A 429 -36.14 0.80 -33.88
C SER A 429 -35.48 1.64 -34.99
N LYS A 430 -34.96 1.02 -36.05
CA LYS A 430 -34.19 1.67 -37.11
C LYS A 430 -35.05 1.98 -38.34
N THR A 431 -34.71 3.04 -39.04
CA THR A 431 -35.32 3.37 -40.34
C THR A 431 -34.85 2.43 -41.44
N GLU A 432 -35.57 2.36 -42.55
CA GLU A 432 -35.25 1.50 -43.71
C GLU A 432 -33.82 1.72 -44.20
N GLN A 433 -33.39 2.97 -44.40
CA GLN A 433 -32.02 3.31 -44.80
C GLN A 433 -30.97 2.84 -43.79
N GLN A 434 -31.26 2.90 -42.49
CA GLN A 434 -30.34 2.45 -41.44
C GLN A 434 -30.21 0.93 -41.37
N ARG A 435 -31.24 0.21 -41.83
CA ARG A 435 -31.22 -1.25 -41.93
C ARG A 435 -30.39 -1.74 -43.12
N GLN A 436 -30.09 -0.88 -44.09
CA GLN A 436 -29.21 -1.22 -45.22
C GLN A 436 -27.75 -1.29 -44.79
N GLY A 437 -27.08 -2.36 -45.20
CA GLY A 437 -25.71 -2.61 -44.82
C GLY A 437 -25.01 -3.67 -45.65
N ILE A 438 -23.73 -3.83 -45.38
CA ILE A 438 -22.87 -4.82 -46.02
C ILE A 438 -22.34 -5.82 -44.99
N ILE A 439 -22.08 -7.03 -45.45
CA ILE A 439 -21.34 -8.03 -44.69
C ILE A 439 -19.88 -7.93 -45.09
N VAL A 440 -19.00 -7.87 -44.09
CA VAL A 440 -17.55 -7.90 -44.27
C VAL A 440 -17.04 -9.20 -43.68
N LEU A 441 -16.22 -9.93 -44.43
CA LEU A 441 -15.53 -11.12 -43.95
C LEU A 441 -14.02 -10.99 -44.11
N ASP A 442 -13.30 -11.47 -43.10
CA ASP A 442 -11.85 -11.55 -43.12
C ASP A 442 -11.37 -12.68 -42.18
N GLU A 443 -10.17 -13.19 -42.45
CA GLU A 443 -9.51 -14.23 -41.66
C GLU A 443 -8.37 -13.64 -40.83
N VAL A 444 -8.34 -13.99 -39.53
CA VAL A 444 -7.31 -13.54 -38.60
C VAL A 444 -6.46 -14.72 -38.16
N TYR A 445 -5.14 -14.59 -38.27
CA TYR A 445 -4.22 -15.62 -37.76
C TYR A 445 -4.25 -15.67 -36.23
N LEU A 446 -4.41 -16.88 -35.68
CA LEU A 446 -4.44 -17.17 -34.26
C LEU A 446 -3.19 -17.93 -33.82
N ARG A 447 -2.82 -17.76 -32.55
CA ARG A 447 -1.84 -18.62 -31.91
C ARG A 447 -2.51 -19.93 -31.50
N GLU A 448 -1.99 -21.04 -32.00
CA GLU A 448 -2.43 -22.38 -31.59
C GLU A 448 -2.21 -22.59 -30.09
N SER A 449 -3.28 -22.95 -29.39
CA SER A 449 -3.26 -23.27 -27.96
C SER A 449 -4.46 -24.16 -27.65
N LEU A 450 -4.28 -25.16 -26.81
CA LEU A 450 -5.36 -26.01 -26.32
C LEU A 450 -5.55 -25.74 -24.84
N SER A 451 -6.76 -25.40 -24.43
CA SER A 451 -7.12 -25.25 -23.02
C SER A 451 -8.41 -25.98 -22.72
N VAL A 452 -8.60 -26.38 -21.46
CA VAL A 452 -9.84 -27.02 -21.00
C VAL A 452 -10.69 -25.96 -20.33
N ASN A 453 -11.93 -25.83 -20.79
CA ASN A 453 -12.94 -25.10 -20.05
C ASN A 453 -13.46 -25.99 -18.92
N SER A 454 -13.08 -25.67 -17.68
CA SER A 454 -13.47 -26.47 -16.51
C SER A 454 -14.96 -26.43 -16.19
N GLN A 455 -15.72 -25.46 -16.72
CA GLN A 455 -17.17 -25.35 -16.48
C GLN A 455 -17.98 -26.22 -17.42
N THR A 456 -17.64 -26.21 -18.71
CA THR A 456 -18.33 -26.98 -19.75
C THR A 456 -17.70 -28.35 -19.99
N LEU A 457 -16.51 -28.60 -19.41
CA LEU A 457 -15.67 -29.76 -19.66
C LEU A 457 -15.34 -29.94 -21.16
N THR A 458 -15.27 -28.84 -21.90
CA THR A 458 -14.95 -28.82 -23.32
C THR A 458 -13.53 -28.33 -23.56
N TYR A 459 -12.95 -28.74 -24.68
CA TYR A 459 -11.67 -28.20 -25.16
C TYR A 459 -11.89 -26.91 -25.93
N ILE A 460 -11.09 -25.89 -25.63
CA ILE A 460 -11.02 -24.62 -26.36
C ILE A 460 -9.73 -24.62 -27.18
N GLY A 461 -9.82 -24.13 -28.43
CA GLY A 461 -8.69 -23.98 -29.34
C GLY A 461 -8.57 -25.11 -30.38
N LEU A 462 -9.61 -25.92 -30.51
CA LEU A 462 -9.83 -26.79 -31.66
C LEU A 462 -10.63 -26.07 -32.73
N GLU A 463 -10.63 -26.63 -33.93
CA GLU A 463 -11.51 -26.22 -35.02
C GLU A 463 -12.98 -26.31 -34.59
N ASP A 464 -13.70 -25.20 -34.74
CA ASP A 464 -15.07 -25.02 -34.28
C ASP A 464 -15.83 -24.10 -35.26
N PHE A 465 -16.74 -24.72 -36.01
CA PHE A 465 -17.64 -24.04 -36.93
C PHE A 465 -19.06 -23.83 -36.37
N GLY A 466 -19.26 -24.00 -35.05
CA GLY A 466 -20.55 -23.76 -34.41
C GLY A 466 -21.66 -24.68 -34.90
N ASN A 467 -21.33 -25.93 -35.27
CA ASN A 467 -22.22 -26.92 -35.88
C ASN A 467 -22.76 -26.57 -37.28
N GLU A 468 -22.31 -25.48 -37.91
CA GLU A 468 -22.72 -25.11 -39.28
C GLU A 468 -22.05 -25.98 -40.35
N LEU A 469 -20.90 -26.58 -40.03
CA LEU A 469 -20.12 -27.45 -40.91
C LEU A 469 -19.63 -28.69 -40.16
N GLU A 470 -19.47 -29.80 -40.87
CA GLU A 470 -18.83 -31.00 -40.34
C GLU A 470 -17.35 -30.76 -40.10
N THR A 471 -16.90 -30.94 -38.86
CA THR A 471 -15.50 -30.75 -38.47
C THR A 471 -14.80 -32.08 -38.30
N LYS A 472 -13.48 -32.12 -38.54
CA LYS A 472 -12.66 -33.31 -38.26
C LYS A 472 -12.34 -33.47 -36.75
N GLY A 473 -12.87 -32.59 -35.90
CA GLY A 473 -12.91 -32.67 -34.43
C GLY A 473 -11.58 -32.63 -33.67
N ALA A 474 -10.44 -32.83 -34.33
CA ALA A 474 -9.15 -33.06 -33.66
C ALA A 474 -8.05 -32.04 -34.00
N GLN A 475 -8.28 -31.11 -34.93
CA GLN A 475 -7.26 -30.15 -35.37
C GLN A 475 -7.28 -28.89 -34.53
N LYS A 476 -6.09 -28.35 -34.24
CA LYS A 476 -5.94 -27.06 -33.56
C LYS A 476 -6.32 -25.93 -34.50
N ALA A 477 -7.09 -24.98 -34.00
CA ALA A 477 -7.42 -23.78 -34.74
C ALA A 477 -6.22 -22.83 -34.77
N ASN A 478 -5.92 -22.32 -35.96
CA ASN A 478 -4.86 -21.32 -36.19
C ASN A 478 -5.36 -20.13 -37.02
N HIS A 479 -6.62 -20.13 -37.45
CA HIS A 479 -7.28 -18.99 -38.07
C HIS A 479 -8.66 -18.77 -37.41
N ALA A 480 -9.10 -17.52 -37.37
CA ALA A 480 -10.46 -17.12 -37.04
C ALA A 480 -11.08 -16.43 -38.24
N LEU A 481 -12.14 -17.01 -38.80
CA LEU A 481 -12.99 -16.36 -39.80
C LEU A 481 -14.04 -15.53 -39.07
N VAL A 482 -14.07 -14.23 -39.35
CA VAL A 482 -14.99 -13.30 -38.69
C VAL A 482 -15.94 -12.72 -39.74
N PHE A 483 -17.24 -12.81 -39.46
CA PHE A 483 -18.27 -12.08 -40.19
C PHE A 483 -18.70 -10.86 -39.40
N MET A 484 -18.76 -9.72 -40.06
CA MET A 484 -19.13 -8.45 -39.48
C MET A 484 -20.20 -7.76 -40.31
N TRP A 485 -21.22 -7.24 -39.65
CA TRP A 485 -22.21 -6.38 -40.25
C TRP A 485 -21.81 -4.91 -40.09
N GLN A 486 -21.94 -4.15 -41.18
CA GLN A 486 -21.72 -2.71 -41.21
C GLN A 486 -22.93 -2.04 -41.85
N SER A 487 -23.63 -1.19 -41.10
CA SER A 487 -24.68 -0.33 -41.68
C SER A 487 -24.06 0.76 -42.55
N LEU A 488 -24.74 1.10 -43.65
CA LEU A 488 -24.34 2.18 -44.57
C LEU A 488 -24.81 3.56 -44.10
N ALA A 489 -26.00 3.65 -43.49
CA ALA A 489 -26.59 4.91 -43.05
C ALA A 489 -26.56 5.12 -41.53
N ASP A 490 -25.94 4.21 -40.78
CA ASP A 490 -25.76 4.30 -39.34
C ASP A 490 -24.32 3.94 -38.93
N ASN A 491 -23.83 4.51 -37.83
CA ASN A 491 -22.54 4.14 -37.25
C ASN A 491 -22.67 2.87 -36.40
N LEU A 492 -23.20 1.81 -37.02
CA LEU A 492 -23.43 0.52 -36.40
C LEU A 492 -22.54 -0.52 -37.06
N VAL A 493 -21.58 -1.02 -36.27
CA VAL A 493 -20.69 -2.12 -36.64
C VAL A 493 -20.88 -3.24 -35.63
N GLN A 494 -21.09 -4.45 -36.11
CA GLN A 494 -21.42 -5.57 -35.23
C GLN A 494 -20.83 -6.88 -35.78
N PRO A 495 -19.92 -7.55 -35.06
CA PRO A 495 -19.58 -8.94 -35.35
C PRO A 495 -20.83 -9.81 -35.22
N ILE A 496 -21.10 -10.63 -36.24
CA ILE A 496 -22.29 -11.49 -36.30
C ILE A 496 -21.96 -12.97 -36.10
N ALA A 497 -20.76 -13.39 -36.49
CA ALA A 497 -20.28 -14.75 -36.27
C ALA A 497 -18.74 -14.79 -36.25
N VAL A 498 -18.21 -15.74 -35.50
CA VAL A 498 -16.79 -16.08 -35.48
C VAL A 498 -16.68 -17.59 -35.61
N PHE A 499 -15.80 -18.05 -36.49
CA PHE A 499 -15.51 -19.47 -36.68
C PHE A 499 -14.01 -19.71 -36.49
N ALA A 500 -13.64 -20.79 -35.82
CA ALA A 500 -12.25 -21.17 -35.60
C ALA A 500 -11.88 -22.30 -36.56
N SER A 501 -10.88 -22.10 -37.41
CA SER A 501 -10.49 -23.07 -38.46
C SER A 501 -9.03 -23.50 -38.35
N SER A 502 -8.73 -24.70 -38.85
CA SER A 502 -7.35 -25.15 -39.09
C SER A 502 -6.97 -24.88 -40.54
N GLY A 503 -6.25 -23.79 -40.76
CA GLY A 503 -5.95 -23.22 -42.07
C GLY A 503 -7.07 -22.31 -42.58
N THR A 504 -6.91 -21.88 -43.84
CA THR A 504 -7.90 -21.06 -44.53
C THR A 504 -9.16 -21.86 -44.82
N VAL A 505 -10.33 -21.23 -44.69
CA VAL A 505 -11.60 -21.91 -44.92
C VAL A 505 -11.77 -22.19 -46.41
N LYS A 506 -12.23 -23.39 -46.76
CA LYS A 506 -12.45 -23.77 -48.17
C LYS A 506 -13.52 -22.86 -48.79
N GLY A 507 -13.31 -22.43 -50.03
CA GLY A 507 -14.22 -21.51 -50.70
C GLY A 507 -15.67 -21.99 -50.80
N VAL A 508 -15.89 -23.31 -50.96
CA VAL A 508 -17.24 -23.92 -50.96
C VAL A 508 -17.93 -23.74 -49.60
N ASP A 509 -17.21 -24.01 -48.52
CA ASP A 509 -17.75 -23.93 -47.16
C ASP A 509 -17.96 -22.46 -46.75
N LEU A 510 -17.04 -21.58 -47.16
CA LEU A 510 -17.18 -20.14 -46.99
C LEU A 510 -18.44 -19.59 -47.72
N ALA A 511 -18.76 -20.11 -48.92
CA ALA A 511 -19.98 -19.73 -49.62
C ALA A 511 -21.25 -20.15 -48.85
N LYS A 512 -21.27 -21.37 -48.29
CA LYS A 512 -22.38 -21.83 -47.44
C LYS A 512 -22.57 -20.93 -46.21
N LEU A 513 -21.48 -20.65 -45.49
CA LEU A 513 -21.51 -19.77 -44.32
C LEU A 513 -21.97 -18.35 -44.68
N THR A 514 -21.56 -17.84 -45.84
CA THR A 514 -21.96 -16.52 -46.32
C THR A 514 -23.46 -16.45 -46.63
N VAL A 515 -24.00 -17.45 -47.35
CA VAL A 515 -25.44 -17.53 -47.62
C VAL A 515 -26.23 -17.64 -46.31
N ARG A 516 -25.76 -18.47 -45.36
CA ARG A 516 -26.36 -18.60 -44.03
C ARG A 516 -26.38 -17.26 -43.27
N ALA A 517 -25.26 -16.53 -43.28
CA ALA A 517 -25.16 -15.21 -42.66
C ALA A 517 -26.17 -14.22 -43.26
N ILE A 518 -26.30 -14.19 -44.59
CA ILE A 518 -27.27 -13.33 -45.28
C ILE A 518 -28.70 -13.66 -44.83
N MET A 519 -29.07 -14.94 -44.84
CA MET A 519 -30.42 -15.36 -44.45
C MET A 519 -30.76 -14.97 -43.00
N LEU A 520 -29.84 -15.15 -42.06
CA LEU A 520 -30.06 -14.81 -40.65
C LEU A 520 -30.14 -13.29 -40.42
N MET A 521 -29.34 -12.52 -41.14
CA MET A 521 -29.36 -11.05 -41.07
C MET A 521 -30.66 -10.47 -41.62
N GLU A 522 -31.12 -10.99 -42.77
CA GLU A 522 -32.38 -10.58 -43.40
C GLU A 522 -33.59 -10.96 -42.55
N ASP A 523 -33.63 -12.15 -41.95
CA ASP A 523 -34.69 -12.55 -41.01
C ASP A 523 -34.74 -11.66 -39.75
N ALA A 524 -33.58 -11.17 -39.32
CA ALA A 524 -33.47 -10.21 -38.22
C ALA A 524 -33.82 -8.77 -38.64
N GLY A 525 -34.20 -8.53 -39.90
CA GLY A 525 -34.68 -7.25 -40.39
C GLY A 525 -33.60 -6.29 -40.90
N ALA A 526 -32.39 -6.77 -41.13
CA ALA A 526 -31.33 -6.00 -41.80
C ALA A 526 -31.32 -6.30 -43.31
N GLU A 527 -31.16 -5.27 -44.12
CA GLU A 527 -31.18 -5.39 -45.58
C GLU A 527 -29.75 -5.48 -46.13
N VAL A 528 -29.32 -6.68 -46.50
CA VAL A 528 -27.97 -6.94 -46.99
C VAL A 528 -27.88 -6.51 -48.46
N VAL A 529 -27.11 -5.45 -48.73
CA VAL A 529 -26.92 -4.93 -50.10
C VAL A 529 -25.63 -5.40 -50.75
N GLY A 530 -24.66 -5.87 -49.96
CA GLY A 530 -23.38 -6.30 -50.50
C GLY A 530 -22.49 -7.07 -49.54
N LEU A 531 -21.45 -7.66 -50.12
CA LEU A 531 -20.40 -8.43 -49.44
C LEU A 531 -19.03 -7.84 -49.78
N THR A 532 -18.18 -7.66 -48.78
CA THR A 532 -16.79 -7.20 -48.96
C THR A 532 -15.80 -8.19 -48.35
N CYS A 533 -14.80 -8.59 -49.14
CA CYS A 533 -13.70 -9.42 -48.65
C CYS A 533 -12.41 -9.14 -49.43
N ASP A 534 -11.29 -9.71 -48.98
CA ASP A 534 -10.04 -9.63 -49.71
C ASP A 534 -10.05 -10.51 -50.98
N GLY A 535 -9.00 -10.36 -51.79
CA GLY A 535 -8.81 -11.14 -53.01
C GLY A 535 -8.03 -12.45 -52.81
N ALA A 536 -8.14 -13.15 -51.67
CA ALA A 536 -7.52 -14.46 -51.50
C ALA A 536 -8.08 -15.51 -52.48
N SER A 537 -7.34 -16.60 -52.72
CA SER A 537 -7.78 -17.67 -53.63
C SER A 537 -9.06 -18.37 -53.15
N THR A 538 -9.20 -18.56 -51.84
CA THR A 538 -10.40 -19.11 -51.19
C THR A 538 -11.61 -18.21 -51.40
N ASN A 539 -11.45 -16.89 -51.21
CA ASN A 539 -12.49 -15.89 -51.42
C ASN A 539 -12.92 -15.80 -52.90
N ARG A 540 -11.98 -15.87 -53.85
CA ARG A 540 -12.31 -15.97 -55.29
C ARG A 540 -13.09 -17.24 -55.63
N THR A 541 -12.78 -18.36 -54.97
CA THR A 541 -13.50 -19.62 -55.15
C THR A 541 -14.94 -19.48 -54.63
N MET A 542 -15.12 -18.84 -53.46
CA MET A 542 -16.44 -18.48 -52.94
C MET A 542 -17.23 -17.61 -53.93
N TRP A 543 -16.61 -16.55 -54.49
CA TRP A 543 -17.27 -15.70 -55.50
C TRP A 543 -17.77 -16.51 -56.69
N SER A 544 -16.93 -17.42 -57.20
CA SER A 544 -17.29 -18.30 -58.33
C SER A 544 -18.49 -19.18 -57.98
N HIS A 545 -18.55 -19.74 -56.78
CA HIS A 545 -19.70 -20.53 -56.30
C HIS A 545 -20.98 -19.70 -56.10
N LEU A 546 -20.86 -18.40 -55.83
CA LEU A 546 -21.99 -17.48 -55.76
C LEU A 546 -22.44 -16.98 -57.15
N GLY A 547 -21.80 -17.44 -58.23
CA GLY A 547 -22.15 -17.05 -59.61
C GLY A 547 -21.51 -15.73 -60.06
N ILE A 548 -20.43 -15.31 -59.40
CA ILE A 548 -19.71 -14.07 -59.73
C ILE A 548 -18.62 -14.40 -60.74
N ASN A 549 -18.58 -13.61 -61.80
CA ASN A 549 -17.63 -13.79 -62.88
C ASN A 549 -16.97 -12.45 -63.21
N ALA A 550 -15.65 -12.46 -63.27
CA ALA A 550 -14.84 -11.29 -63.59
C ALA A 550 -14.29 -11.33 -65.03
N SER A 551 -14.76 -12.25 -65.87
CA SER A 551 -14.35 -12.29 -67.28
C SER A 551 -14.88 -11.06 -68.03
N THR A 552 -14.09 -10.57 -68.98
CA THR A 552 -14.43 -9.39 -69.79
C THR A 552 -15.68 -9.59 -70.64
N GLU A 553 -15.95 -10.83 -71.04
CA GLU A 553 -17.09 -11.20 -71.90
C GLU A 553 -18.39 -11.42 -71.10
N ASN A 554 -18.29 -11.79 -69.82
CA ASN A 554 -19.43 -12.13 -68.96
C ASN A 554 -19.20 -11.60 -67.54
N PHE A 555 -19.01 -10.28 -67.42
CA PHE A 555 -18.81 -9.63 -66.14
C PHE A 555 -20.10 -9.63 -65.32
N GLN A 556 -20.08 -10.29 -64.17
CA GLN A 556 -21.17 -10.38 -63.21
C GLN A 556 -20.63 -10.17 -61.80
N ASN A 557 -20.94 -9.03 -61.19
CA ASN A 557 -20.48 -8.64 -59.85
C ASN A 557 -21.59 -8.71 -58.78
N TYR A 558 -22.70 -9.37 -59.07
CA TYR A 558 -23.80 -9.57 -58.13
C TYR A 558 -24.43 -10.95 -58.27
N PHE A 559 -25.08 -11.40 -57.21
CA PHE A 559 -25.96 -12.57 -57.21
C PHE A 559 -27.33 -12.20 -56.61
N ILE A 560 -28.33 -13.04 -56.86
CA ILE A 560 -29.70 -12.82 -56.37
C ILE A 560 -29.73 -13.07 -54.86
N ASN A 561 -30.38 -12.19 -54.10
CA ASN A 561 -30.47 -12.33 -52.66
C ASN A 561 -31.25 -13.63 -52.30
N PRO A 562 -30.68 -14.53 -51.48
CA PRO A 562 -31.29 -15.82 -51.14
C PRO A 562 -32.54 -15.70 -50.25
N PHE A 563 -32.74 -14.57 -49.58
CA PHE A 563 -33.93 -14.29 -48.75
C PHE A 563 -35.04 -13.58 -49.57
N ASP A 564 -34.66 -12.71 -50.49
CA ASP A 564 -35.58 -11.92 -51.33
C ASP A 564 -35.11 -11.91 -52.78
N CYS A 565 -35.75 -12.73 -53.63
CA CYS A 565 -35.37 -12.90 -55.02
C CYS A 565 -35.49 -11.63 -55.89
N SER A 566 -36.15 -10.57 -55.39
CA SER A 566 -36.27 -9.30 -56.11
C SER A 566 -35.01 -8.42 -55.99
N ARG A 567 -34.16 -8.69 -54.99
CA ARG A 567 -32.97 -7.88 -54.69
C ARG A 567 -31.68 -8.58 -55.10
N LYS A 568 -30.65 -7.76 -55.28
CA LYS A 568 -29.30 -8.19 -55.67
C LYS A 568 -28.32 -7.89 -54.54
N ILE A 569 -27.35 -8.77 -54.36
CA ILE A 569 -26.23 -8.58 -53.43
C ILE A 569 -24.97 -8.37 -54.28
N PHE A 570 -24.34 -7.21 -54.12
CA PHE A 570 -23.13 -6.85 -54.85
C PHE A 570 -21.87 -7.32 -54.12
N ILE A 571 -20.88 -7.81 -54.85
CA ILE A 571 -19.58 -8.19 -54.29
C ILE A 571 -18.56 -7.08 -54.53
N PHE A 572 -17.88 -6.69 -53.46
CA PHE A 572 -16.80 -5.72 -53.45
C PHE A 572 -15.50 -6.37 -52.99
N SER A 573 -14.40 -5.99 -53.63
CA SER A 573 -13.05 -6.34 -53.18
C SER A 573 -12.49 -5.20 -52.33
N ASP A 574 -11.67 -5.53 -51.33
CA ASP A 574 -11.03 -4.51 -50.50
C ASP A 574 -10.04 -3.64 -51.30
N ALA A 575 -10.41 -2.37 -51.50
CA ALA A 575 -9.64 -1.40 -52.28
C ALA A 575 -8.22 -1.14 -51.73
N PRO A 576 -8.01 -0.96 -50.40
CA PRO A 576 -6.67 -0.94 -49.80
C PRO A 576 -5.80 -2.16 -50.14
N HIS A 577 -6.36 -3.37 -50.13
CA HIS A 577 -5.67 -4.60 -50.52
C HIS A 577 -5.29 -4.61 -52.01
N LEU A 578 -6.18 -4.14 -52.89
CA LEU A 578 -5.88 -3.98 -54.32
C LEU A 578 -4.73 -2.99 -54.56
N LEU A 579 -4.73 -1.84 -53.89
CA LEU A 579 -3.65 -0.85 -53.99
C LEU A 579 -2.29 -1.41 -53.57
N LYS A 580 -2.25 -2.16 -52.45
CA LYS A 580 -1.04 -2.86 -52.00
C LYS A 580 -0.55 -3.86 -53.03
N THR A 581 -1.47 -4.60 -53.66
CA THR A 581 -1.14 -5.63 -54.66
C THR A 581 -0.54 -5.01 -55.92
N ILE A 582 -1.12 -3.91 -56.41
CA ILE A 582 -0.60 -3.14 -57.54
C ILE A 582 0.81 -2.63 -57.24
N ARG A 583 1.03 -2.04 -56.06
CA ARG A 583 2.36 -1.60 -55.62
C ARG A 583 3.35 -2.76 -55.59
N ASN A 584 2.99 -3.88 -54.95
CA ASN A 584 3.89 -5.02 -54.80
C ASN A 584 4.27 -5.61 -56.17
N ARG A 585 3.30 -5.69 -57.08
CA ARG A 585 3.51 -6.14 -58.46
C ARG A 585 4.48 -5.21 -59.21
N LEU A 586 4.27 -3.90 -59.14
CA LEU A 586 5.16 -2.91 -59.76
C LEU A 586 6.56 -2.97 -59.16
N TYR A 587 6.67 -3.16 -57.84
CA TYR A 587 7.94 -3.31 -57.16
C TYR A 587 8.70 -4.56 -57.59
N GLU A 588 8.03 -5.70 -57.73
CA GLU A 588 8.67 -6.99 -58.05
C GLU A 588 9.08 -7.09 -59.52
N LYS A 589 8.23 -6.63 -60.44
CA LYS A 589 8.53 -6.68 -61.88
C LYS A 589 9.19 -5.43 -62.44
N LYS A 590 9.29 -4.36 -61.63
CA LYS A 590 9.85 -3.04 -61.98
C LYS A 590 9.13 -2.28 -63.10
N GLN A 591 8.22 -2.92 -63.82
CA GLN A 591 7.41 -2.32 -64.87
C GLN A 591 5.98 -2.87 -64.90
N LEU A 592 5.04 -2.02 -65.36
CA LEU A 592 3.64 -2.36 -65.64
C LEU A 592 3.24 -1.76 -66.99
N THR A 593 2.42 -2.46 -67.77
CA THR A 593 1.85 -1.97 -69.03
C THR A 593 0.34 -1.99 -68.92
N VAL A 594 -0.30 -0.83 -69.06
CA VAL A 594 -1.78 -0.72 -69.05
C VAL A 594 -2.35 -1.14 -70.40
N HIS A 595 -1.73 -0.68 -71.49
CA HIS A 595 -2.10 -1.06 -72.85
C HIS A 595 -0.84 -1.37 -73.70
N PRO A 596 -0.87 -2.36 -74.61
CA PRO A 596 0.29 -2.72 -75.43
C PRO A 596 0.88 -1.57 -76.28
N SER A 597 0.07 -0.57 -76.64
CA SER A 597 0.51 0.61 -77.40
C SER A 597 1.08 1.75 -76.55
N THR A 598 1.02 1.64 -75.21
CA THR A 598 1.47 2.69 -74.28
C THR A 598 2.84 2.37 -73.69
N ASN A 599 3.62 3.40 -73.38
CA ASN A 599 4.90 3.22 -72.71
C ASN A 599 4.73 2.53 -71.34
N PRO A 600 5.68 1.68 -70.92
CA PRO A 600 5.59 1.00 -69.64
C PRO A 600 5.73 1.99 -68.48
N ILE A 601 4.91 1.80 -67.46
CA ILE A 601 5.04 2.43 -66.14
C ILE A 601 6.25 1.82 -65.45
N LYS A 602 7.24 2.63 -65.05
CA LYS A 602 8.50 2.13 -64.47
C LYS A 602 8.60 2.48 -62.99
N TRP A 603 9.01 1.50 -62.18
CA TRP A 603 9.34 1.70 -60.77
C TRP A 603 10.54 2.64 -60.56
N GLU A 604 11.41 2.71 -61.56
CA GLU A 604 12.63 3.51 -61.54
C GLU A 604 12.35 5.00 -61.31
N PHE A 605 11.30 5.56 -61.93
CA PHE A 605 10.95 6.98 -61.77
C PHE A 605 10.69 7.36 -60.30
N TYR A 606 9.98 6.51 -59.56
CA TYR A 606 9.75 6.71 -58.12
C TYR A 606 11.04 6.60 -57.31
N THR A 607 11.90 5.65 -57.68
CA THR A 607 13.18 5.43 -57.00
C THR A 607 14.16 6.59 -57.25
N ASN A 608 14.13 7.17 -58.45
CA ASN A 608 14.96 8.31 -58.83
C ASN A 608 14.62 9.56 -58.02
N ILE A 609 13.34 9.81 -57.75
CA ILE A 609 12.92 10.89 -56.81
C ILE A 609 13.60 10.69 -55.45
N PHE A 610 13.48 9.48 -54.88
CA PHE A 610 14.04 9.21 -53.57
C PHE A 610 15.57 9.37 -53.52
N LYS A 611 16.29 8.94 -54.58
CA LYS A 611 17.75 9.09 -54.68
C LYS A 611 18.20 10.54 -54.82
N ILE A 612 17.45 11.36 -55.57
CA ILE A 612 17.76 12.79 -55.73
C ILE A 612 17.49 13.54 -54.42
N GLU A 613 16.35 13.25 -53.80
CA GLU A 613 15.93 13.93 -52.58
C GLU A 613 16.64 13.44 -51.32
N SER A 614 17.26 12.25 -51.31
CA SER A 614 18.02 11.76 -50.16
C SER A 614 19.19 12.67 -49.79
N ASN A 615 19.73 13.40 -50.78
CA ASN A 615 20.86 14.30 -50.62
C ASN A 615 20.44 15.77 -50.48
N SER A 616 19.14 16.07 -50.58
CA SER A 616 18.61 17.44 -50.52
C SER A 616 17.97 17.73 -49.17
N ILE A 617 18.20 18.95 -48.66
CA ILE A 617 17.55 19.48 -47.44
C ILE A 617 16.08 19.83 -47.73
N LEU A 618 15.78 20.34 -48.93
CA LEU A 618 14.44 20.68 -49.38
C LEU A 618 13.95 19.61 -50.35
N LYS A 619 12.85 18.93 -49.98
CA LYS A 619 12.28 17.80 -50.72
C LYS A 619 10.96 18.20 -51.37
N VAL A 620 10.77 17.84 -52.63
CA VAL A 620 9.50 18.01 -53.36
C VAL A 620 8.49 16.96 -52.88
N CYS A 621 8.95 15.75 -52.58
CA CYS A 621 8.15 14.63 -52.09
C CYS A 621 8.58 14.18 -50.67
N PRO A 622 8.39 15.02 -49.62
CA PRO A 622 8.92 14.75 -48.27
C PRO A 622 8.33 13.50 -47.59
N LYS A 623 7.16 13.02 -48.06
CA LYS A 623 6.51 11.81 -47.53
C LYS A 623 7.24 10.52 -47.93
N LEU A 624 7.99 10.55 -49.04
CA LEU A 624 8.72 9.38 -49.53
C LEU A 624 9.95 9.13 -48.66
N THR A 625 9.99 7.95 -48.07
CA THR A 625 11.05 7.50 -47.16
C THR A 625 11.62 6.16 -47.64
N ARG A 626 12.77 5.75 -47.09
CA ARG A 626 13.43 4.48 -47.39
C ARG A 626 12.48 3.28 -47.34
N ASN A 627 11.55 3.27 -46.38
CA ASN A 627 10.55 2.21 -46.20
C ASN A 627 9.54 2.05 -47.35
N HIS A 628 9.42 3.04 -48.25
CA HIS A 628 8.60 2.93 -49.46
C HIS A 628 9.26 2.05 -50.53
N PHE A 629 10.60 1.94 -50.50
CA PHE A 629 11.41 1.28 -51.52
C PHE A 629 12.07 -0.01 -51.00
N GLU A 630 12.21 -0.16 -49.69
CA GLU A 630 12.65 -1.39 -49.03
C GLU A 630 11.43 -2.18 -48.52
N LEU A 631 10.82 -2.94 -49.43
CA LEU A 631 9.63 -3.73 -49.13
C LEU A 631 9.98 -5.07 -48.46
N ASN A 632 9.97 -5.11 -47.13
CA ASN A 632 9.97 -6.33 -46.33
C ASN A 632 8.53 -6.82 -46.06
N ASN A 633 8.37 -7.99 -45.44
CA ASN A 633 7.04 -8.58 -45.19
C ASN A 633 6.08 -7.63 -44.42
N LEU A 634 6.60 -6.82 -43.50
CA LEU A 634 5.81 -5.88 -42.72
C LEU A 634 5.44 -4.62 -43.52
N THR A 635 6.38 -4.07 -44.30
CA THR A 635 6.14 -2.87 -45.12
C THR A 635 5.28 -3.16 -46.34
N LYS A 636 5.34 -4.39 -46.88
CA LYS A 636 4.40 -4.89 -47.91
C LYS A 636 2.93 -4.86 -47.43
N MET A 637 2.67 -4.96 -46.12
CA MET A 637 1.31 -4.92 -45.58
C MET A 637 0.81 -3.52 -45.23
N LYS A 638 1.70 -2.53 -45.17
CA LYS A 638 1.32 -1.15 -44.86
C LYS A 638 0.68 -0.47 -46.08
N VAL A 639 -0.63 -0.21 -45.99
CA VAL A 639 -1.40 0.56 -46.98
C VAL A 639 -0.85 1.98 -47.13
N LYS A 640 -0.43 2.61 -46.00
CA LYS A 640 0.14 3.96 -45.98
C LYS A 640 1.19 4.18 -47.06
N TYR A 641 2.17 3.28 -47.17
CA TYR A 641 3.25 3.42 -48.15
C TYR A 641 2.79 3.23 -49.60
N ALA A 642 1.74 2.44 -49.84
CA ALA A 642 1.16 2.32 -51.17
C ALA A 642 0.39 3.59 -51.57
N ALA A 643 -0.41 4.13 -50.65
CA ALA A 643 -1.16 5.37 -50.87
C ALA A 643 -0.25 6.60 -51.03
N GLU A 644 0.81 6.71 -50.21
CA GLU A 644 1.78 7.81 -50.34
C GLU A 644 2.60 7.71 -51.64
N LEU A 645 2.93 6.50 -52.10
CA LEU A 645 3.61 6.29 -53.37
C LEU A 645 2.73 6.69 -54.56
N PHE A 646 1.48 6.23 -54.59
CA PHE A 646 0.51 6.55 -55.63
C PHE A 646 -0.29 7.80 -55.30
N SER A 647 0.39 8.84 -54.83
CA SER A 647 -0.24 10.10 -54.43
C SER A 647 -0.15 11.17 -55.51
N MET A 648 -1.09 12.12 -55.48
CA MET A 648 -1.04 13.32 -56.32
C MET A 648 0.28 14.09 -56.15
N SER A 649 0.80 14.18 -54.92
CA SER A 649 2.10 14.83 -54.65
C SER A 649 3.26 14.13 -55.36
N THR A 650 3.26 12.79 -55.39
CA THR A 650 4.31 12.03 -56.06
C THR A 650 4.22 12.19 -57.58
N ALA A 651 3.01 12.19 -58.16
CA ALA A 651 2.81 12.48 -59.58
C ALA A 651 3.37 13.86 -59.97
N LYS A 652 3.04 14.89 -59.18
CA LYS A 652 3.58 16.25 -59.36
C LYS A 652 5.09 16.33 -59.11
N GLY A 653 5.64 15.50 -58.23
CA GLY A 653 7.08 15.36 -58.05
C GLY A 653 7.79 14.84 -59.30
N ILE A 654 7.26 13.79 -59.93
CA ILE A 654 7.81 13.24 -61.19
C ILE A 654 7.75 14.32 -62.29
N GLU A 655 6.60 15.01 -62.41
CA GLU A 655 6.40 16.11 -63.36
C GLU A 655 7.39 17.27 -63.14
N PHE A 656 7.64 17.65 -61.88
CA PHE A 656 8.61 18.69 -61.53
C PHE A 656 10.02 18.34 -62.00
N TYR A 657 10.50 17.13 -61.70
CA TYR A 657 11.85 16.70 -62.10
C TYR A 657 11.98 16.51 -63.62
N LYS A 658 10.91 16.06 -64.29
CA LYS A 658 10.82 16.04 -65.76
C LYS A 658 10.96 17.45 -66.34
N ASN A 659 10.20 18.43 -65.84
CA ASN A 659 10.24 19.82 -66.33
C ASN A 659 11.59 20.49 -66.08
N LYS A 660 12.29 20.12 -65.00
CA LYS A 660 13.65 20.56 -64.70
C LYS A 660 14.74 19.81 -65.48
N LYS A 661 14.36 18.87 -66.37
CA LYS A 661 15.27 18.08 -67.20
C LYS A 661 16.31 17.27 -66.41
N TYR A 662 15.92 16.75 -65.24
CA TYR A 662 16.78 15.82 -64.50
C TYR A 662 16.91 14.49 -65.23
N ASN A 663 18.12 13.91 -65.20
CA ASN A 663 18.37 12.59 -65.78
C ASN A 663 17.51 11.52 -65.07
N GLY A 664 16.95 10.60 -65.85
CA GLY A 664 16.13 9.51 -65.33
C GLY A 664 14.62 9.79 -65.22
N PHE A 665 14.12 10.88 -65.81
CA PHE A 665 12.69 11.23 -65.91
C PHE A 665 12.15 11.34 -67.34
N ASN A 666 12.99 11.04 -68.34
CA ASN A 666 12.56 10.97 -69.74
C ASN A 666 11.47 9.89 -69.90
N ASP A 667 10.45 10.17 -70.70
CA ASP A 667 9.31 9.28 -70.95
C ASP A 667 8.48 8.88 -69.71
N SER A 668 8.47 9.73 -68.67
CA SER A 668 7.71 9.47 -67.43
C SER A 668 6.20 9.75 -67.52
N ASP A 669 5.69 10.20 -68.68
CA ASP A 669 4.29 10.62 -68.85
C ASP A 669 3.26 9.56 -68.45
N GLU A 670 3.46 8.32 -68.89
CA GLU A 670 2.55 7.23 -68.55
C GLU A 670 2.60 6.88 -67.05
N THR A 671 3.77 7.03 -66.41
CA THR A 671 3.88 6.84 -64.96
C THR A 671 3.17 7.95 -64.19
N ILE A 672 3.24 9.20 -64.66
CA ILE A 672 2.50 10.34 -64.07
C ILE A 672 0.99 10.10 -64.20
N LYS A 673 0.50 9.80 -65.40
CA LYS A 673 -0.92 9.53 -65.67
C LYS A 673 -1.44 8.38 -64.80
N PHE A 674 -0.69 7.28 -64.73
CA PHE A 674 -1.02 6.14 -63.88
C PHE A 674 -1.08 6.52 -62.39
N THR A 675 -0.11 7.27 -61.89
CA THR A 675 -0.09 7.71 -60.48
C THR A 675 -1.32 8.57 -60.15
N ILE A 676 -1.69 9.48 -61.04
CA ILE A 676 -2.90 10.32 -60.90
C ILE A 676 -4.16 9.47 -60.90
N LEU A 677 -4.26 8.51 -61.82
CA LEU A 677 -5.39 7.59 -61.91
C LEU A 677 -5.56 6.79 -60.61
N MET A 678 -4.46 6.20 -60.12
CA MET A 678 -4.47 5.42 -58.88
C MET A 678 -4.85 6.27 -57.66
N ASN A 679 -4.34 7.50 -57.56
CA ASN A 679 -4.72 8.43 -56.49
C ASN A 679 -6.23 8.69 -56.52
N ASN A 680 -6.74 9.13 -57.66
CA ASN A 680 -8.14 9.54 -57.80
C ASN A 680 -9.10 8.36 -57.56
N MET A 681 -8.74 7.17 -58.08
CA MET A 681 -9.53 5.95 -57.89
C MET A 681 -9.56 5.53 -56.42
N PHE A 682 -8.41 5.56 -55.73
CA PHE A 682 -8.35 5.19 -54.32
C PHE A 682 -9.09 6.20 -53.42
N ASP A 683 -8.99 7.50 -53.73
CA ASP A 683 -9.72 8.55 -53.01
C ASP A 683 -11.24 8.40 -53.19
N ALA A 684 -11.70 8.11 -54.40
CA ALA A 684 -13.12 7.87 -54.70
C ALA A 684 -13.69 6.65 -53.95
N LEU A 685 -12.90 5.58 -53.82
CA LEU A 685 -13.29 4.35 -53.10
C LEU A 685 -13.16 4.46 -51.56
N ASN A 686 -12.54 5.51 -51.04
CA ASN A 686 -12.20 5.64 -49.62
C ASN A 686 -12.69 6.97 -49.00
N ARG A 687 -13.78 7.53 -49.54
CA ARG A 687 -14.45 8.71 -48.97
C ARG A 687 -15.06 8.37 -47.60
N LYS A 688 -14.87 9.27 -46.63
CA LYS A 688 -15.32 9.06 -45.24
C LYS A 688 -16.44 9.99 -44.79
N TYR A 689 -16.54 11.15 -45.43
CA TYR A 689 -17.50 12.18 -45.04
C TYR A 689 -18.67 12.22 -46.02
N PRO A 690 -19.92 12.36 -45.53
CA PRO A 690 -21.08 12.47 -46.41
C PRO A 690 -20.99 13.62 -47.42
N ALA A 691 -20.31 14.72 -47.05
CA ALA A 691 -20.10 15.86 -47.95
C ALA A 691 -19.27 15.51 -49.20
N GLU A 692 -18.34 14.56 -49.04
CA GLU A 692 -17.46 14.03 -50.09
C GLU A 692 -18.03 12.75 -50.73
N GLY A 693 -19.25 12.35 -50.36
CA GLY A 693 -19.90 11.16 -50.90
C GLY A 693 -20.16 11.28 -52.40
N ILE A 694 -20.25 10.13 -53.05
CA ILE A 694 -20.57 10.02 -54.48
C ILE A 694 -21.98 10.58 -54.71
N LYS A 695 -22.10 11.54 -55.63
CA LYS A 695 -23.37 12.18 -56.02
C LYS A 695 -23.57 12.04 -57.52
N LYS A 696 -24.81 12.16 -57.99
CA LYS A 696 -25.11 12.24 -59.42
C LYS A 696 -24.28 13.39 -60.02
N ASN A 697 -23.43 13.10 -60.99
CA ASN A 697 -22.45 14.01 -61.61
C ASN A 697 -21.25 14.42 -60.72
N SER A 698 -20.88 13.64 -59.70
CA SER A 698 -19.66 13.92 -58.96
C SER A 698 -18.42 13.52 -59.77
N ARG A 699 -17.31 14.22 -59.53
CA ARG A 699 -16.00 13.90 -60.11
C ARG A 699 -15.57 12.44 -59.86
N ASP A 700 -15.97 11.88 -58.73
CA ASP A 700 -15.67 10.49 -58.39
C ASP A 700 -16.38 9.50 -59.35
N ILE A 701 -17.59 9.82 -59.84
CA ILE A 701 -18.27 9.02 -60.88
C ILE A 701 -17.53 9.11 -62.22
N GLU A 702 -17.04 10.29 -62.58
CA GLU A 702 -16.24 10.47 -63.81
C GLU A 702 -14.96 9.63 -63.76
N VAL A 703 -14.30 9.54 -62.60
CA VAL A 703 -13.13 8.69 -62.39
C VAL A 703 -13.45 7.21 -62.66
N PHE A 704 -14.62 6.74 -62.23
CA PHE A 704 -15.05 5.36 -62.52
C PHE A 704 -15.43 5.15 -63.99
N HIS A 705 -16.05 6.13 -64.64
CA HIS A 705 -16.36 6.04 -66.08
C HIS A 705 -15.13 6.08 -66.97
N MET A 706 -14.04 6.76 -66.57
CA MET A 706 -12.79 6.73 -67.33
C MET A 706 -12.10 5.35 -67.35
N LEU A 707 -12.55 4.41 -66.50
CA LEU A 707 -12.00 3.05 -66.39
C LEU A 707 -12.82 1.99 -67.14
N CYS A 708 -14.08 2.29 -67.48
CA CYS A 708 -14.98 1.42 -68.24
C CYS A 708 -14.97 1.85 -69.71
#